data_AF-A0A973EKH2-F1
#
_entry.id   AF-A0A973EKH2-F1
#
_cell.length_a   1.000
_cell.length_b   1.000
_cell.length_c   1.000
_cell.angle_alpha   90.00
_cell.angle_beta   90.00
_cell.angle_gamma   90.00
#
_symmetry.space_group_name_H-M   'P 1'
#
loop_
_entity.id
_entity.type
_entity.pdbx_description
1 polymer ?
#
loop_
_entity_poly.entity_id
_entity_poly.type
_entity_poly.pdbx_seq_one_letter_code
_entity_poly.pdbx_strand_id
1 'polypeptide(L)'
;MNNIVNNSKLYTIFVKNSILMVMKKSLILITFSFLAVRLLAQTYYVGHKQFNFVDPARSRTIQTEVYYPATSAGDNTPFASGQFPVLVFGHGFVMSWDSYQWLWDSLTTKGYIMVFPRTEGSISPSHAEFGTDLKFLNDYVLSEGSNSSSFFYQHILGTSAIMGHSMGRGSSFLAAANNTNLTTLVNFAAAETNPSAIAAAANVTVPAVVFYGVNDGVAPPANHQIPMYNALASSCKTLIGIVGGGHCYFADYNFNCSFGEGTTNPQPTISREQQHEIVAQLLIPYLNYMLKGDASAEQIYYQRLNSMNTIVFQRNCLMNYDVALRGFVSPSNSCGLNANQTVSVIVKNNGINPVSNVPLSLVFNNQTPIQEIYTGTINPNDSIIYTFTQTVNAGQPGATYQFVVYSSYTNDEYIYNDTVSVSYTNTTVALPISVDFTGYDGTNLATVFPGWKEAQGIVPTGNTSAWVSRTGIGGTTNVTAKVNFYSSPIREWILGPGFLCGPYTKLSFDVAVTAYNSNNAYVNGMGTNDSLKILYSTDCGATWKRLTAYGKNANFTNALQTIEINLSSFNGQGIAIAFEAFRETTVSNDYDLHLDNILIKNYAPYDLVAESFVSPIEQNCFGTESVEVTIKNNGLNAIDFSVNPVTIDVQVTGVVNQMLTYQLTSGNLASQASMNQMIGTIDMSQNGNYTFTQRIYFTLDDDTTNNDLSHTVTVSNPELSIQGNTQICSGQSTTLTAQANVTGMVSLISSNSTSVSIPDNNSTGITSNITVSNISSSLMAANVLKKVIIDSLTHTYVGDLKIDLIAPDNSTINLVNQRGSSGDNFIGTIFDPTATTPISSITSANAPFTGSYRPENNFNMLTGPALGTWKLKVSDLASSDVGVLHKWTLVLEVNNYIVSYSWSNGQTTPDITVSPSQNTTYTLTITDAKGCTKTDSLSVNVGQTSNMLNLGQDIVVCEGQIVTLDAGNGFSSYLWNTGATTPTIQVTTSGTYSVQVSDACGTQDDTVVVTINPKPIVNLGPDVNICLGNSATLTAPANLTYNWSTGENTQAITVTPAASGTYTYMVMVSDANSCVNSDTIDVHVFDLPTVELGADTSICHTDQLTLSAGNFAQYSWSNGSTSSTLTVDANQLQNGAYTYAVTVTDNLGCTATDQITITIVTCNEINDFGTNQIMLYPNPATVEVFFDGLTLHSTIIIMSEDGKVVYQNNNIETTALKIDISQWSSGIYFVKSINEPMQTYTFIKR
;
A
#
# COMPACT_ATOMS: atom_id res chain seq x y z
N MET A 1 -61.44 6.85 42.82
CA MET A 1 -62.50 7.20 41.85
C MET A 1 -62.42 6.17 40.74
N ASN A 2 -63.02 4.99 40.89
CA ASN A 2 -64.45 4.66 41.01
C ASN A 2 -65.11 4.69 39.61
N ASN A 3 -65.79 3.62 39.15
CA ASN A 3 -65.94 2.27 39.73
C ASN A 3 -66.55 1.30 38.70
N ILE A 4 -66.40 -0.01 38.91
CA ILE A 4 -67.42 -1.08 38.65
C ILE A 4 -68.00 -1.12 37.21
N VAL A 5 -67.88 -2.18 36.39
CA VAL A 5 -67.45 -3.60 36.53
C VAL A 5 -67.31 -4.17 35.07
N ASN A 6 -66.86 -5.38 34.69
CA ASN A 6 -67.03 -6.73 35.26
C ASN A 6 -65.95 -7.76 34.82
N ASN A 7 -66.16 -8.97 35.32
CA ASN A 7 -65.53 -10.27 35.11
C ASN A 7 -65.90 -10.91 33.74
N SER A 8 -65.20 -11.92 33.20
CA SER A 8 -64.06 -12.76 33.66
C SER A 8 -63.51 -13.57 32.46
N LYS A 9 -62.31 -14.17 32.42
CA LYS A 9 -61.11 -14.24 33.32
C LYS A 9 -59.88 -14.61 32.45
N LEU A 10 -58.65 -14.57 33.02
CA LEU A 10 -57.38 -14.80 32.31
C LEU A 10 -56.90 -16.27 32.27
N TYR A 11 -55.88 -16.52 31.42
CA TYR A 11 -54.89 -17.63 31.42
C TYR A 11 -55.38 -19.02 30.91
N THR A 12 -54.61 -19.86 30.20
CA THR A 12 -53.17 -19.82 29.76
C THR A 12 -52.89 -20.78 28.57
N ILE A 13 -51.75 -20.58 27.86
CA ILE A 13 -50.87 -21.61 27.24
C ILE A 13 -51.26 -22.30 25.90
N PHE A 14 -50.22 -22.87 25.28
CA PHE A 14 -49.95 -23.31 23.90
C PHE A 14 -50.61 -24.65 23.40
N VAL A 15 -50.81 -24.71 22.07
CA VAL A 15 -50.51 -25.82 21.11
C VAL A 15 -51.37 -27.13 21.04
N LYS A 16 -51.84 -27.44 19.81
CA LYS A 16 -52.13 -28.74 19.12
C LYS A 16 -52.62 -29.95 19.97
N ASN A 17 -53.81 -30.55 19.74
CA ASN A 17 -54.14 -31.42 18.59
C ASN A 17 -55.60 -31.98 18.63
N SER A 18 -56.15 -32.32 17.45
CA SER A 18 -57.09 -33.42 17.07
C SER A 18 -58.16 -34.04 18.02
N ILE A 19 -59.40 -34.23 17.50
CA ILE A 19 -60.33 -35.40 17.70
C ILE A 19 -61.02 -35.53 19.10
N LEU A 20 -62.32 -35.86 19.35
CA LEU A 20 -63.62 -36.10 18.62
C LEU A 20 -64.76 -36.08 19.72
N MET A 21 -66.03 -36.56 19.72
CA MET A 21 -67.03 -37.25 18.86
C MET A 21 -68.45 -37.22 19.54
N VAL A 22 -69.59 -37.19 18.81
CA VAL A 22 -70.95 -37.67 19.23
C VAL A 22 -71.78 -37.96 17.94
N MET A 23 -72.12 -39.21 17.55
CA MET A 23 -73.14 -40.18 18.02
C MET A 23 -74.61 -39.84 17.63
N LYS A 24 -75.49 -40.75 17.11
CA LYS A 24 -75.38 -42.21 16.77
C LYS A 24 -76.57 -42.74 15.91
N LYS A 25 -76.32 -43.82 15.13
CA LYS A 25 -77.22 -44.94 14.67
C LYS A 25 -78.17 -44.81 13.45
N SER A 26 -78.28 -45.97 12.75
CA SER A 26 -79.34 -46.46 11.81
C SER A 26 -79.29 -45.94 10.35
N LEU A 27 -79.40 -46.77 9.28
CA LEU A 27 -79.51 -48.24 9.18
C LEU A 27 -79.11 -48.78 7.77
N ILE A 28 -78.49 -49.98 7.71
CA ILE A 28 -78.35 -50.93 6.56
C ILE A 28 -77.74 -50.45 5.21
N LEU A 29 -76.48 -50.87 4.99
CA LEU A 29 -75.97 -51.74 3.91
C LEU A 29 -76.68 -51.81 2.53
N ILE A 30 -75.94 -51.62 1.43
CA ILE A 30 -75.73 -52.61 0.32
C ILE A 30 -74.80 -52.07 -0.81
N THR A 31 -74.00 -52.97 -1.40
CA THR A 31 -73.09 -52.83 -2.58
C THR A 31 -72.18 -51.61 -2.70
N PHE A 32 -70.89 -51.83 -2.43
CA PHE A 32 -69.77 -51.08 -3.03
C PHE A 32 -69.62 -51.45 -4.52
N SER A 33 -69.40 -50.47 -5.40
CA SER A 33 -68.79 -50.68 -6.71
C SER A 33 -67.98 -49.45 -7.13
N PHE A 34 -66.86 -49.70 -7.81
CA PHE A 34 -65.75 -48.79 -8.14
C PHE A 34 -66.09 -47.31 -8.43
N LEU A 35 -65.40 -46.41 -7.71
CA LEU A 35 -64.71 -45.28 -8.36
C LEU A 35 -63.42 -44.91 -7.60
N ALA A 36 -62.27 -45.09 -8.24
CA ALA A 36 -60.97 -44.76 -7.66
C ALA A 36 -60.58 -43.32 -7.99
N VAL A 37 -60.88 -42.38 -7.09
CA VAL A 37 -60.44 -40.99 -7.22
C VAL A 37 -58.91 -40.94 -7.09
N ARG A 38 -58.22 -40.70 -8.21
CA ARG A 38 -56.78 -40.44 -8.20
C ARG A 38 -56.53 -39.04 -7.63
N LEU A 39 -55.97 -38.98 -6.42
CA LEU A 39 -55.33 -37.76 -5.91
C LEU A 39 -54.15 -37.42 -6.81
N LEU A 40 -54.34 -36.48 -7.73
CA LEU A 40 -53.25 -35.88 -8.50
C LEU A 40 -52.47 -34.93 -7.58
N ALA A 41 -51.16 -35.17 -7.43
CA ALA A 41 -50.33 -34.32 -6.59
C ALA A 41 -50.35 -32.86 -7.05
N GLN A 42 -50.41 -31.95 -6.08
CA GLN A 42 -50.11 -30.54 -6.27
C GLN A 42 -48.59 -30.39 -6.48
N THR A 43 -48.17 -29.69 -7.53
CA THR A 43 -46.74 -29.57 -7.89
C THR A 43 -46.11 -28.33 -7.25
N TYR A 44 -46.88 -27.25 -7.14
CA TYR A 44 -46.46 -25.98 -6.54
C TYR A 44 -47.56 -25.40 -5.64
N TYR A 45 -47.18 -24.62 -4.64
CA TYR A 45 -48.12 -23.79 -3.90
C TYR A 45 -48.51 -22.55 -4.72
N VAL A 46 -49.68 -21.97 -4.42
CA VAL A 46 -50.14 -20.71 -5.02
C VAL A 46 -49.60 -19.55 -4.17
N GLY A 47 -48.60 -18.84 -4.70
CA GLY A 47 -48.22 -17.52 -4.21
C GLY A 47 -49.09 -16.45 -4.86
N HIS A 48 -49.32 -15.35 -4.16
CA HIS A 48 -50.08 -14.21 -4.66
C HIS A 48 -49.36 -12.89 -4.38
N LYS A 49 -49.38 -11.94 -5.32
CA LYS A 49 -48.85 -10.59 -5.12
C LYS A 49 -49.54 -9.57 -6.05
N GLN A 50 -49.93 -8.45 -5.48
CA GLN A 50 -50.42 -7.30 -6.22
C GLN A 50 -49.27 -6.44 -6.77
N PHE A 51 -49.45 -5.94 -7.99
CA PHE A 51 -48.57 -4.98 -8.65
C PHE A 51 -49.37 -3.78 -9.17
N ASN A 52 -48.68 -2.64 -9.30
CA ASN A 52 -49.17 -1.47 -10.03
C ASN A 52 -48.22 -1.24 -11.20
N PHE A 53 -48.46 -1.91 -12.33
CA PHE A 53 -47.65 -1.70 -13.52
C PHE A 53 -47.99 -0.35 -14.14
N VAL A 54 -47.02 0.35 -14.72
CA VAL A 54 -47.21 1.66 -15.36
C VAL A 54 -46.87 1.53 -16.83
N ASP A 55 -47.85 1.71 -17.70
CA ASP A 55 -47.63 1.88 -19.14
C ASP A 55 -47.12 3.31 -19.38
N PRO A 56 -45.84 3.50 -19.77
CA PRO A 56 -45.27 4.83 -19.97
C PRO A 56 -45.76 5.49 -21.27
N ALA A 57 -46.18 4.70 -22.27
CA ALA A 57 -46.65 5.21 -23.55
C ALA A 57 -48.05 5.84 -23.45
N ARG A 58 -48.88 5.35 -22.52
CA ARG A 58 -50.21 5.91 -22.20
C ARG A 58 -50.27 6.67 -20.87
N SER A 59 -49.17 6.71 -20.09
CA SER A 59 -49.15 7.21 -18.70
C SER A 59 -50.24 6.58 -17.81
N ARG A 60 -50.50 5.29 -18.00
CA ARG A 60 -51.65 4.56 -17.43
C ARG A 60 -51.18 3.53 -16.41
N THR A 61 -51.65 3.65 -15.17
CA THR A 61 -51.38 2.68 -14.09
C THR A 61 -52.40 1.55 -14.15
N ILE A 62 -51.92 0.32 -14.21
CA ILE A 62 -52.71 -0.91 -14.29
C ILE A 62 -52.45 -1.69 -13.00
N GLN A 63 -53.37 -1.59 -12.05
CA GLN A 63 -53.37 -2.44 -10.85
C GLN A 63 -53.68 -3.87 -11.28
N THR A 64 -52.86 -4.82 -10.85
CA THR A 64 -52.83 -6.19 -11.40
C THR A 64 -52.55 -7.18 -10.28
N GLU A 65 -53.36 -8.23 -10.17
CA GLU A 65 -53.08 -9.36 -9.30
C GLU A 65 -52.25 -10.39 -10.06
N VAL A 66 -51.19 -10.89 -9.43
CA VAL A 66 -50.34 -11.94 -10.02
C VAL A 66 -50.33 -13.14 -9.08
N TYR A 67 -50.78 -14.29 -9.59
CA TYR A 67 -50.70 -15.58 -8.92
C TYR A 67 -49.59 -16.41 -9.57
N TYR A 68 -48.69 -16.97 -8.78
CA TYR A 68 -47.45 -17.56 -9.27
C TYR A 68 -47.04 -18.82 -8.48
N PRO A 69 -46.25 -19.73 -9.08
CA PRO A 69 -45.80 -20.94 -8.41
C PRO A 69 -44.82 -20.58 -7.30
N ALA A 70 -45.12 -20.99 -6.06
CA ALA A 70 -44.39 -20.56 -4.87
C ALA A 70 -43.88 -21.72 -4.01
N THR A 71 -42.89 -21.42 -3.18
CA THR A 71 -42.34 -22.33 -2.14
C THR A 71 -43.32 -22.58 -1.00
N SER A 72 -44.25 -21.66 -0.76
CA SER A 72 -45.33 -21.74 0.22
C SER A 72 -46.56 -20.95 -0.25
N ALA A 73 -47.75 -21.32 0.20
CA ALA A 73 -48.99 -20.66 -0.20
C ALA A 73 -49.20 -19.34 0.59
N GLY A 74 -49.67 -18.30 -0.10
CA GLY A 74 -50.05 -17.02 0.52
C GLY A 74 -49.50 -15.78 -0.18
N ASP A 75 -49.69 -14.63 0.46
CA ASP A 75 -49.28 -13.32 -0.09
C ASP A 75 -47.76 -13.10 0.04
N ASN A 76 -47.14 -12.56 -1.02
CA ASN A 76 -45.73 -12.19 -1.11
C ASN A 76 -44.74 -13.32 -0.78
N THR A 77 -45.13 -14.59 -0.92
CA THR A 77 -44.25 -15.74 -0.68
C THR A 77 -43.17 -15.86 -1.76
N PRO A 78 -42.00 -16.48 -1.48
CA PRO A 78 -40.94 -16.63 -2.48
C PRO A 78 -41.38 -17.56 -3.63
N PHE A 79 -41.04 -17.16 -4.86
CA PHE A 79 -41.18 -17.97 -6.07
C PHE A 79 -40.59 -19.37 -5.88
N ALA A 80 -41.23 -20.38 -6.47
CA ALA A 80 -40.65 -21.71 -6.63
C ALA A 80 -39.46 -21.66 -7.60
N SER A 81 -38.50 -22.57 -7.42
CA SER A 81 -37.38 -22.71 -8.36
C SER A 81 -37.87 -23.18 -9.73
N GLY A 82 -37.37 -22.51 -10.78
CA GLY A 82 -37.72 -22.77 -12.17
C GLY A 82 -38.28 -21.54 -12.90
N GLN A 83 -38.50 -21.72 -14.20
CA GLN A 83 -39.08 -20.75 -15.11
C GLN A 83 -40.48 -21.18 -15.54
N PHE A 84 -41.41 -20.22 -15.62
CA PHE A 84 -42.83 -20.49 -15.85
C PHE A 84 -43.40 -19.61 -16.97
N PRO A 85 -44.36 -20.11 -17.78
CA PRO A 85 -45.05 -19.28 -18.77
C PRO A 85 -45.98 -18.25 -18.15
N VAL A 86 -46.17 -17.13 -18.84
CA VAL A 86 -47.05 -16.02 -18.43
C VAL A 86 -48.42 -16.15 -19.09
N LEU A 87 -49.48 -16.01 -18.30
CA LEU A 87 -50.88 -16.11 -18.73
C LEU A 87 -51.62 -14.82 -18.34
N VAL A 88 -51.80 -13.89 -19.29
CA VAL A 88 -52.46 -12.60 -19.05
C VAL A 88 -53.95 -12.71 -19.34
N PHE A 89 -54.83 -12.43 -18.37
CA PHE A 89 -56.25 -12.75 -18.46
C PHE A 89 -57.19 -11.53 -18.34
N GLY A 90 -57.95 -11.23 -19.39
CA GLY A 90 -59.01 -10.22 -19.38
C GLY A 90 -60.34 -10.73 -18.82
N HIS A 91 -60.81 -10.15 -17.71
CA HIS A 91 -62.09 -10.52 -17.08
C HIS A 91 -63.33 -10.08 -17.90
N GLY A 92 -64.49 -10.66 -17.58
CA GLY A 92 -65.76 -10.31 -18.21
C GLY A 92 -66.33 -8.94 -17.82
N PHE A 93 -67.42 -8.55 -18.49
CA PHE A 93 -68.14 -7.29 -18.23
C PHE A 93 -68.89 -7.34 -16.89
N VAL A 94 -68.73 -6.31 -16.06
CA VAL A 94 -69.23 -6.25 -14.66
C VAL A 94 -68.81 -7.45 -13.80
N MET A 95 -67.67 -8.05 -14.15
CA MET A 95 -66.96 -9.09 -13.39
C MET A 95 -65.59 -8.55 -12.97
N SER A 96 -64.97 -9.23 -12.02
CA SER A 96 -63.67 -8.91 -11.45
C SER A 96 -62.79 -10.17 -11.45
N TRP A 97 -61.48 -10.03 -11.23
CA TRP A 97 -60.52 -11.15 -11.33
C TRP A 97 -60.87 -12.31 -10.40
N ASP A 98 -61.42 -12.01 -9.22
CA ASP A 98 -61.85 -12.96 -8.18
C ASP A 98 -62.94 -13.94 -8.67
N SER A 99 -63.66 -13.58 -9.74
CA SER A 99 -64.62 -14.47 -10.41
C SER A 99 -63.95 -15.60 -11.23
N TYR A 100 -62.63 -15.77 -11.16
CA TYR A 100 -61.84 -16.77 -11.90
C TYR A 100 -60.89 -17.58 -10.99
N GLN A 101 -61.23 -17.75 -9.71
CA GLN A 101 -60.42 -18.50 -8.75
C GLN A 101 -60.11 -19.92 -9.23
N TRP A 102 -61.10 -20.63 -9.78
CA TRP A 102 -60.92 -21.98 -10.31
C TRP A 102 -59.75 -22.09 -11.31
N LEU A 103 -59.49 -21.01 -12.06
CA LEU A 103 -58.50 -20.97 -13.13
C LEU A 103 -57.08 -20.83 -12.59
N TRP A 104 -56.82 -19.93 -11.63
CA TRP A 104 -55.48 -19.83 -11.05
C TRP A 104 -55.18 -20.98 -10.09
N ASP A 105 -56.16 -21.52 -9.37
CA ASP A 105 -55.97 -22.71 -8.53
C ASP A 105 -55.65 -23.95 -9.40
N SER A 106 -56.24 -24.04 -10.60
CA SER A 106 -55.95 -25.10 -11.58
C SER A 106 -54.61 -24.95 -12.31
N LEU A 107 -54.19 -23.72 -12.62
CA LEU A 107 -53.01 -23.46 -13.46
C LEU A 107 -51.74 -23.14 -12.65
N THR A 108 -51.82 -22.29 -11.63
CA THR A 108 -50.65 -21.90 -10.83
C THR A 108 -50.01 -23.11 -10.16
N THR A 109 -50.83 -24.04 -9.64
CA THR A 109 -50.40 -25.31 -9.04
C THR A 109 -49.72 -26.28 -10.02
N LYS A 110 -49.74 -25.97 -11.33
CA LYS A 110 -49.10 -26.70 -12.43
C LYS A 110 -47.96 -25.90 -13.09
N GLY A 111 -47.50 -24.82 -12.46
CA GLY A 111 -46.34 -24.05 -12.92
C GLY A 111 -46.70 -23.05 -14.01
N TYR A 112 -47.63 -22.13 -13.74
CA TYR A 112 -47.99 -21.01 -14.61
C TYR A 112 -48.08 -19.73 -13.78
N ILE A 113 -47.75 -18.58 -14.38
CA ILE A 113 -47.93 -17.26 -13.77
C ILE A 113 -49.19 -16.64 -14.35
N MET A 114 -50.24 -16.49 -13.55
CA MET A 114 -51.50 -15.86 -13.94
C MET A 114 -51.45 -14.36 -13.62
N VAL A 115 -51.75 -13.52 -14.60
CA VAL A 115 -51.68 -12.05 -14.52
C VAL A 115 -53.05 -11.46 -14.83
N PHE A 116 -53.73 -10.90 -13.82
CA PHE A 116 -55.09 -10.36 -13.91
C PHE A 116 -55.09 -8.84 -13.71
N PRO A 117 -55.20 -8.00 -14.76
CA PRO A 117 -55.51 -6.59 -14.59
C PRO A 117 -56.86 -6.38 -13.88
N ARG A 118 -56.95 -5.32 -13.07
CA ARG A 118 -58.18 -4.84 -12.42
C ARG A 118 -58.84 -3.65 -13.15
N THR A 119 -58.26 -3.19 -14.25
CA THR A 119 -58.77 -2.05 -15.03
C THR A 119 -60.08 -2.41 -15.75
N GLU A 120 -60.88 -1.40 -16.11
CA GLU A 120 -62.08 -1.56 -16.96
C GLU A 120 -63.24 -2.43 -16.36
N GLY A 121 -63.25 -2.72 -15.06
CA GLY A 121 -64.38 -3.35 -14.35
C GLY A 121 -65.66 -2.49 -14.20
N SER A 122 -65.93 -1.58 -15.14
CA SER A 122 -67.04 -0.60 -15.08
C SER A 122 -68.27 -1.02 -15.90
N ILE A 123 -69.32 -0.20 -15.88
CA ILE A 123 -70.52 -0.37 -16.73
C ILE A 123 -70.38 0.27 -18.13
N SER A 124 -69.27 0.92 -18.45
CA SER A 124 -68.99 1.50 -19.78
C SER A 124 -67.48 1.51 -20.11
N PRO A 125 -66.83 0.34 -20.15
CA PRO A 125 -65.39 0.21 -20.35
C PRO A 125 -64.94 0.41 -21.81
N SER A 126 -63.64 0.69 -21.98
CA SER A 126 -63.00 0.81 -23.30
C SER A 126 -62.28 -0.48 -23.69
N HIS A 127 -62.84 -1.22 -24.65
CA HIS A 127 -62.24 -2.45 -25.20
C HIS A 127 -60.84 -2.23 -25.81
N ALA A 128 -60.62 -1.06 -26.42
CA ALA A 128 -59.33 -0.70 -27.01
C ALA A 128 -58.26 -0.49 -25.93
N GLU A 129 -58.61 0.21 -24.84
CA GLU A 129 -57.70 0.40 -23.71
C GLU A 129 -57.45 -0.92 -22.98
N PHE A 130 -58.46 -1.77 -22.79
CA PHE A 130 -58.29 -3.07 -22.15
C PHE A 130 -57.44 -4.03 -22.98
N GLY A 131 -57.64 -4.08 -24.30
CA GLY A 131 -56.76 -4.83 -25.20
C GLY A 131 -55.32 -4.33 -25.17
N THR A 132 -55.12 -3.01 -25.03
CA THR A 132 -53.79 -2.42 -24.91
C THR A 132 -53.16 -2.71 -23.53
N ASP A 133 -53.94 -2.71 -22.44
CA ASP A 133 -53.49 -3.15 -21.11
C ASP A 133 -53.03 -4.62 -21.14
N LEU A 134 -53.81 -5.52 -21.74
CA LEU A 134 -53.48 -6.95 -21.86
C LEU A 134 -52.20 -7.17 -22.70
N LYS A 135 -52.02 -6.43 -23.80
CA LYS A 135 -50.78 -6.47 -24.59
C LYS A 135 -49.59 -5.95 -23.78
N PHE A 136 -49.73 -4.78 -23.15
CA PHE A 136 -48.65 -4.18 -22.36
C PHE A 136 -48.20 -5.11 -21.22
N LEU A 137 -49.13 -5.70 -20.48
CA LEU A 137 -48.80 -6.63 -19.39
C LEU A 137 -48.08 -7.89 -19.88
N ASN A 138 -48.45 -8.42 -21.05
CA ASN A 138 -47.74 -9.54 -21.67
C ASN A 138 -46.26 -9.18 -21.91
N ASP A 139 -46.02 -8.09 -22.62
CA ASP A 139 -44.68 -7.72 -23.08
C ASP A 139 -43.80 -7.26 -21.91
N TYR A 140 -44.39 -6.53 -20.95
CA TYR A 140 -43.70 -6.05 -19.75
C TYR A 140 -43.27 -7.21 -18.85
N VAL A 141 -44.21 -8.09 -18.45
CA VAL A 141 -43.90 -9.22 -17.54
C VAL A 141 -42.95 -10.23 -18.19
N LEU A 142 -42.98 -10.40 -19.51
CA LEU A 142 -41.95 -11.16 -20.23
C LEU A 142 -40.55 -10.52 -20.10
N SER A 143 -40.43 -9.20 -20.33
CA SER A 143 -39.14 -8.49 -20.25
C SER A 143 -38.52 -8.49 -18.84
N GLU A 144 -39.38 -8.46 -17.81
CA GLU A 144 -38.97 -8.47 -16.40
C GLU A 144 -38.24 -9.77 -15.98
N GLY A 145 -38.39 -10.86 -16.74
CA GLY A 145 -37.63 -12.10 -16.53
C GLY A 145 -36.11 -11.93 -16.60
N SER A 146 -35.63 -10.93 -17.35
CA SER A 146 -34.21 -10.59 -17.49
C SER A 146 -33.75 -9.41 -16.60
N ASN A 147 -34.67 -8.72 -15.92
CA ASN A 147 -34.36 -7.58 -15.07
C ASN A 147 -33.92 -8.05 -13.67
N SER A 148 -32.64 -7.90 -13.33
CA SER A 148 -32.05 -8.34 -12.05
C SER A 148 -32.60 -7.65 -10.80
N SER A 149 -33.37 -6.57 -10.95
CA SER A 149 -34.09 -5.90 -9.85
C SER A 149 -35.57 -6.25 -9.78
N SER A 150 -36.08 -7.09 -10.69
CA SER A 150 -37.50 -7.47 -10.71
C SER A 150 -37.81 -8.66 -9.81
N PHE A 151 -39.06 -8.73 -9.36
CA PHE A 151 -39.63 -9.91 -8.70
C PHE A 151 -39.71 -11.13 -9.64
N PHE A 152 -39.71 -10.92 -10.95
CA PHE A 152 -39.81 -11.96 -11.97
C PHE A 152 -38.45 -12.48 -12.46
N TYR A 153 -37.34 -11.93 -11.95
CA TYR A 153 -36.00 -12.25 -12.42
C TYR A 153 -35.72 -13.75 -12.40
N GLN A 154 -35.25 -14.29 -13.52
CA GLN A 154 -34.98 -15.72 -13.76
C GLN A 154 -36.18 -16.68 -13.61
N HIS A 155 -37.41 -16.18 -13.37
CA HIS A 155 -38.61 -17.00 -13.17
C HIS A 155 -39.59 -17.07 -14.36
N ILE A 156 -39.27 -16.39 -15.46
CA ILE A 156 -40.09 -16.37 -16.69
C ILE A 156 -39.49 -17.30 -17.76
N LEU A 157 -40.33 -18.13 -18.41
CA LEU A 157 -39.90 -19.08 -19.45
C LEU A 157 -39.79 -18.47 -20.87
N GLY A 158 -40.20 -17.21 -21.04
CA GLY A 158 -40.23 -16.50 -22.33
C GLY A 158 -41.46 -16.80 -23.20
N THR A 159 -42.21 -17.86 -22.88
CA THR A 159 -43.48 -18.20 -23.54
C THR A 159 -44.68 -17.56 -22.81
N SER A 160 -45.72 -17.19 -23.57
CA SER A 160 -46.93 -16.59 -23.01
C SER A 160 -48.22 -16.91 -23.75
N ALA A 161 -49.34 -16.78 -23.04
CA ALA A 161 -50.65 -16.67 -23.65
C ALA A 161 -51.40 -15.43 -23.14
N ILE A 162 -52.13 -14.78 -24.05
CA ILE A 162 -53.17 -13.83 -23.68
C ILE A 162 -54.50 -14.61 -23.71
N MET A 163 -55.30 -14.34 -22.68
CA MET A 163 -56.53 -15.03 -22.37
C MET A 163 -57.62 -14.01 -22.00
N GLY A 164 -58.86 -14.48 -21.90
CA GLY A 164 -59.92 -13.69 -21.30
C GLY A 164 -61.28 -14.35 -21.38
N HIS A 165 -62.29 -13.72 -20.79
CA HIS A 165 -63.69 -14.15 -20.79
C HIS A 165 -64.61 -13.04 -21.30
N SER A 166 -65.67 -13.40 -22.05
CA SER A 166 -66.72 -12.45 -22.45
C SER A 166 -66.15 -11.24 -23.21
N MET A 167 -66.49 -10.03 -22.76
CA MET A 167 -65.92 -8.76 -23.20
C MET A 167 -64.39 -8.67 -23.10
N GLY A 168 -63.80 -9.22 -22.03
CA GLY A 168 -62.35 -9.32 -21.87
C GLY A 168 -61.70 -10.24 -22.91
N ARG A 169 -62.47 -11.16 -23.51
CA ARG A 169 -62.00 -12.00 -24.62
C ARG A 169 -62.15 -11.34 -25.99
N GLY A 170 -63.11 -10.44 -26.20
CA GLY A 170 -63.03 -9.55 -27.38
C GLY A 170 -61.80 -8.65 -27.28
N SER A 171 -61.49 -8.20 -26.07
CA SER A 171 -60.27 -7.43 -25.78
C SER A 171 -58.97 -8.23 -25.94
N SER A 172 -58.97 -9.56 -25.69
CA SER A 172 -57.79 -10.41 -25.98
C SER A 172 -57.51 -10.60 -27.47
N PHE A 173 -58.55 -10.61 -28.34
CA PHE A 173 -58.34 -10.53 -29.80
C PHE A 173 -57.71 -9.20 -30.20
N LEU A 174 -58.17 -8.06 -29.67
CA LEU A 174 -57.58 -6.74 -29.89
C LEU A 174 -56.11 -6.67 -29.43
N ALA A 175 -55.79 -7.30 -28.29
CA ALA A 175 -54.43 -7.41 -27.77
C ALA A 175 -53.51 -8.25 -28.66
N ALA A 176 -53.97 -9.44 -29.06
CA ALA A 176 -53.20 -10.38 -29.87
C ALA A 176 -52.99 -9.91 -31.32
N ALA A 177 -53.94 -9.16 -31.88
CA ALA A 177 -53.93 -8.68 -33.27
C ALA A 177 -52.73 -7.79 -33.63
N ASN A 178 -52.01 -7.25 -32.63
CA ASN A 178 -50.83 -6.43 -32.81
C ASN A 178 -49.66 -6.87 -31.90
N ASN A 179 -49.64 -8.14 -31.45
CA ASN A 179 -48.60 -8.65 -30.55
C ASN A 179 -47.70 -9.71 -31.21
N THR A 180 -46.42 -9.37 -31.36
CA THR A 180 -45.35 -10.26 -31.85
C THR A 180 -44.76 -11.16 -30.76
N ASN A 181 -44.93 -10.81 -29.49
CA ASN A 181 -44.29 -11.44 -28.34
C ASN A 181 -45.29 -12.37 -27.62
N LEU A 182 -46.04 -13.15 -28.39
CA LEU A 182 -47.17 -13.95 -27.93
C LEU A 182 -47.07 -15.37 -28.50
N THR A 183 -47.16 -16.39 -27.65
CA THR A 183 -47.06 -17.80 -28.10
C THR A 183 -48.42 -18.39 -28.49
N THR A 184 -49.52 -18.01 -27.82
CA THR A 184 -50.88 -18.46 -28.19
C THR A 184 -52.01 -17.58 -27.63
N LEU A 185 -53.17 -17.60 -28.29
CA LEU A 185 -54.41 -16.94 -27.84
C LEU A 185 -55.42 -17.97 -27.32
N VAL A 186 -55.83 -17.88 -26.04
CA VAL A 186 -56.60 -18.94 -25.35
C VAL A 186 -57.84 -18.40 -24.64
N ASN A 187 -59.02 -18.76 -25.15
CA ASN A 187 -60.14 -17.82 -25.12
C ASN A 187 -61.44 -18.38 -24.49
N PHE A 188 -61.98 -17.67 -23.48
CA PHE A 188 -63.23 -17.85 -22.68
C PHE A 188 -64.49 -17.16 -23.25
N ALA A 189 -65.61 -17.85 -23.52
CA ALA A 189 -66.80 -17.38 -24.32
C ALA A 189 -66.77 -15.92 -24.87
N ALA A 190 -66.52 -15.68 -26.17
CA ALA A 190 -66.30 -14.30 -26.68
C ALA A 190 -67.57 -13.47 -26.78
N ALA A 191 -67.51 -12.21 -26.36
CA ALA A 191 -68.37 -11.16 -26.90
C ALA A 191 -67.63 -10.40 -28.02
N GLU A 192 -68.37 -9.97 -29.05
CA GLU A 192 -67.87 -8.99 -30.03
C GLU A 192 -67.82 -7.61 -29.40
N THR A 193 -66.80 -6.84 -29.71
CA THR A 193 -66.48 -5.56 -29.07
C THR A 193 -66.56 -4.38 -30.02
N ASN A 194 -66.41 -3.17 -29.47
CA ASN A 194 -66.12 -1.97 -30.25
C ASN A 194 -64.81 -1.34 -29.70
N PRO A 195 -63.68 -1.35 -30.44
CA PRO A 195 -63.51 -1.83 -31.81
C PRO A 195 -63.76 -3.35 -32.00
N SER A 196 -64.04 -3.74 -33.24
CA SER A 196 -64.43 -5.11 -33.62
C SER A 196 -63.32 -6.15 -33.34
N ALA A 197 -63.65 -7.18 -32.55
CA ALA A 197 -62.78 -8.31 -32.29
C ALA A 197 -62.80 -9.33 -33.43
N ILE A 198 -63.90 -9.41 -34.19
CA ILE A 198 -63.96 -10.15 -35.47
C ILE A 198 -62.95 -9.56 -36.47
N ALA A 199 -62.89 -8.23 -36.61
CA ALA A 199 -61.90 -7.57 -37.46
C ALA A 199 -60.47 -7.74 -36.91
N ALA A 200 -60.27 -7.66 -35.59
CA ALA A 200 -58.97 -7.88 -34.96
C ALA A 200 -58.43 -9.30 -35.20
N ALA A 201 -59.30 -10.32 -35.17
CA ALA A 201 -58.92 -11.72 -35.41
C ALA A 201 -58.22 -11.91 -36.77
N ALA A 202 -58.57 -11.13 -37.79
CA ALA A 202 -57.92 -11.18 -39.11
C ALA A 202 -56.42 -10.81 -39.11
N ASN A 203 -55.88 -10.26 -38.02
CA ASN A 203 -54.45 -9.99 -37.84
C ASN A 203 -53.79 -10.93 -36.82
N VAL A 204 -54.54 -11.82 -36.15
CA VAL A 204 -53.99 -12.78 -35.18
C VAL A 204 -53.42 -13.99 -35.92
N THR A 205 -52.11 -14.01 -36.10
CA THR A 205 -51.37 -15.11 -36.77
C THR A 205 -50.92 -16.22 -35.82
N VAL A 206 -50.82 -15.94 -34.52
CA VAL A 206 -50.38 -16.91 -33.50
C VAL A 206 -51.38 -18.07 -33.35
N PRO A 207 -50.96 -19.26 -32.90
CA PRO A 207 -51.83 -20.39 -32.63
C PRO A 207 -52.96 -20.05 -31.64
N ALA A 208 -54.19 -20.51 -31.92
CA ALA A 208 -55.35 -20.09 -31.13
C ALA A 208 -56.33 -21.22 -30.79
N VAL A 209 -56.84 -21.22 -29.56
CA VAL A 209 -57.97 -22.07 -29.14
C VAL A 209 -59.15 -21.24 -28.60
N VAL A 210 -60.29 -21.42 -29.25
CA VAL A 210 -61.51 -20.63 -29.09
C VAL A 210 -62.57 -21.53 -28.47
N PHE A 211 -62.75 -21.50 -27.15
CA PHE A 211 -63.84 -22.25 -26.51
C PHE A 211 -65.20 -21.55 -26.74
N TYR A 212 -66.32 -22.21 -26.45
CA TYR A 212 -67.64 -21.57 -26.26
C TYR A 212 -68.60 -22.54 -25.56
N GLY A 213 -69.66 -22.04 -24.94
CA GLY A 213 -70.78 -22.89 -24.52
C GLY A 213 -71.68 -23.14 -25.72
N VAL A 214 -72.03 -24.39 -26.04
CA VAL A 214 -72.99 -24.68 -27.13
C VAL A 214 -74.37 -24.06 -26.83
N ASN A 215 -74.67 -23.86 -25.55
CA ASN A 215 -75.88 -23.18 -25.08
C ASN A 215 -75.59 -21.74 -24.59
N ASP A 216 -74.51 -21.10 -25.06
CA ASP A 216 -74.21 -19.68 -24.78
C ASP A 216 -75.29 -18.79 -25.41
N GLY A 217 -76.20 -18.29 -24.58
CA GLY A 217 -77.25 -17.33 -24.97
C GLY A 217 -76.88 -15.86 -24.73
N VAL A 218 -75.75 -15.58 -24.05
CA VAL A 218 -75.32 -14.22 -23.65
C VAL A 218 -74.48 -13.57 -24.74
N ALA A 219 -73.59 -14.36 -25.36
CA ALA A 219 -72.89 -14.02 -26.59
C ALA A 219 -73.04 -15.20 -27.58
N PRO A 220 -74.14 -15.25 -28.36
CA PRO A 220 -74.47 -16.39 -29.21
C PRO A 220 -73.35 -16.80 -30.21
N PRO A 221 -72.95 -18.09 -30.27
CA PRO A 221 -71.82 -18.58 -31.07
C PRO A 221 -71.79 -18.14 -32.54
N ALA A 222 -72.96 -18.07 -33.19
CA ALA A 222 -73.10 -17.65 -34.58
C ALA A 222 -72.72 -16.18 -34.84
N ASN A 223 -72.78 -15.32 -33.81
CA ASN A 223 -72.59 -13.87 -33.92
C ASN A 223 -71.22 -13.40 -33.44
N HIS A 224 -70.50 -14.20 -32.63
CA HIS A 224 -69.22 -13.78 -32.05
C HIS A 224 -68.11 -14.82 -32.24
N GLN A 225 -68.17 -15.96 -31.54
CA GLN A 225 -67.09 -16.94 -31.44
C GLN A 225 -66.79 -17.63 -32.79
N ILE A 226 -67.82 -17.97 -33.56
CA ILE A 226 -67.66 -18.61 -34.89
C ILE A 226 -67.12 -17.60 -35.93
N PRO A 227 -67.68 -16.37 -36.07
CA PRO A 227 -67.09 -15.34 -36.92
C PRO A 227 -65.62 -15.03 -36.60
N MET A 228 -65.26 -14.87 -35.32
CA MET A 228 -63.85 -14.64 -34.91
C MET A 228 -62.95 -15.81 -35.30
N TYR A 229 -63.38 -17.05 -35.05
CA TYR A 229 -62.62 -18.24 -35.44
C TYR A 229 -62.41 -18.32 -36.96
N ASN A 230 -63.44 -18.02 -37.74
CA ASN A 230 -63.33 -18.00 -39.20
C ASN A 230 -62.35 -16.91 -39.67
N ALA A 231 -62.42 -15.72 -39.07
CA ALA A 231 -61.57 -14.57 -39.40
C ALA A 231 -60.08 -14.75 -39.02
N LEU A 232 -59.74 -15.52 -37.97
CA LEU A 232 -58.37 -15.77 -37.52
C LEU A 232 -57.38 -16.04 -38.68
N ALA A 233 -56.31 -15.25 -38.81
CA ALA A 233 -55.24 -15.48 -39.79
C ALA A 233 -54.33 -16.67 -39.42
N SER A 234 -54.38 -17.13 -38.18
CA SER A 234 -53.64 -18.27 -37.64
C SER A 234 -53.73 -19.54 -38.50
N SER A 235 -52.56 -20.09 -38.87
CA SER A 235 -52.41 -21.35 -39.61
C SER A 235 -52.76 -22.58 -38.76
N CYS A 236 -52.69 -22.48 -37.42
CA CYS A 236 -53.21 -23.51 -36.52
C CYS A 236 -54.22 -22.96 -35.50
N LYS A 237 -55.50 -23.13 -35.82
CA LYS A 237 -56.65 -22.68 -35.03
C LYS A 237 -57.66 -23.77 -34.72
N THR A 238 -58.09 -23.83 -33.46
CA THR A 238 -59.12 -24.78 -32.97
C THR A 238 -60.30 -24.05 -32.30
N LEU A 239 -61.52 -24.38 -32.71
CA LEU A 239 -62.78 -23.94 -32.12
C LEU A 239 -63.39 -25.13 -31.34
N ILE A 240 -63.78 -24.93 -30.08
CA ILE A 240 -64.26 -25.99 -29.18
C ILE A 240 -65.57 -25.55 -28.48
N GLY A 241 -66.68 -26.19 -28.83
CA GLY A 241 -67.98 -25.99 -28.17
C GLY A 241 -68.19 -27.01 -27.06
N ILE A 242 -68.46 -26.56 -25.84
CA ILE A 242 -68.83 -27.41 -24.70
C ILE A 242 -70.32 -27.76 -24.82
N VAL A 243 -70.65 -29.04 -25.01
CA VAL A 243 -72.03 -29.49 -25.24
C VAL A 243 -72.87 -29.25 -23.98
N GLY A 244 -73.92 -28.45 -24.12
CA GLY A 244 -74.76 -28.02 -22.98
C GLY A 244 -74.15 -26.94 -22.09
N GLY A 245 -72.93 -26.47 -22.37
CA GLY A 245 -72.26 -25.43 -21.59
C GLY A 245 -72.79 -24.02 -21.88
N GLY A 246 -72.66 -23.13 -20.91
CA GLY A 246 -73.10 -21.72 -20.95
C GLY A 246 -71.97 -20.69 -21.08
N HIS A 247 -72.32 -19.41 -21.02
CA HIS A 247 -71.38 -18.28 -21.08
C HIS A 247 -70.63 -18.10 -19.75
N CYS A 248 -71.37 -17.78 -18.69
CA CYS A 248 -70.91 -17.45 -17.35
C CYS A 248 -70.42 -18.65 -16.53
N TYR A 249 -70.36 -19.84 -17.15
CA TYR A 249 -69.86 -21.08 -16.56
C TYR A 249 -68.38 -21.33 -16.90
N PHE A 250 -67.72 -20.43 -17.66
CA PHE A 250 -66.25 -20.34 -17.72
C PHE A 250 -65.63 -19.55 -16.55
N ALA A 251 -66.46 -19.10 -15.61
CA ALA A 251 -66.11 -18.35 -14.42
C ALA A 251 -66.72 -19.02 -13.18
N ASP A 252 -66.34 -18.57 -11.98
CA ASP A 252 -67.00 -18.94 -10.72
C ASP A 252 -68.38 -18.27 -10.58
N TYR A 253 -69.07 -18.45 -9.45
CA TYR A 253 -70.38 -17.83 -9.24
C TYR A 253 -70.26 -16.30 -9.09
N ASN A 254 -70.50 -15.60 -10.19
CA ASN A 254 -70.75 -14.16 -10.22
C ASN A 254 -72.26 -13.91 -10.41
N PHE A 255 -72.87 -13.07 -9.56
CA PHE A 255 -74.31 -12.77 -9.61
C PHE A 255 -74.73 -12.09 -10.92
N ASN A 256 -74.00 -11.06 -11.36
CA ASN A 256 -74.36 -10.27 -12.55
C ASN A 256 -74.35 -11.15 -13.81
N CYS A 257 -73.29 -11.95 -13.96
CA CYS A 257 -73.16 -12.86 -15.10
C CYS A 257 -74.24 -13.96 -15.03
N SER A 258 -74.41 -14.62 -13.88
CA SER A 258 -75.39 -15.72 -13.74
C SER A 258 -76.85 -15.26 -13.88
N PHE A 259 -77.15 -14.01 -13.49
CA PHE A 259 -78.44 -13.37 -13.78
C PHE A 259 -78.63 -13.12 -15.28
N GLY A 260 -77.60 -12.60 -15.96
CA GLY A 260 -77.58 -12.44 -17.42
C GLY A 260 -77.87 -13.76 -18.13
N GLU A 261 -77.12 -14.81 -17.83
CA GLU A 261 -77.32 -16.17 -18.37
C GLU A 261 -78.79 -16.61 -18.25
N GLY A 262 -79.37 -16.51 -17.05
CA GLY A 262 -80.74 -16.93 -16.72
C GLY A 262 -81.86 -16.16 -17.44
N THR A 263 -81.54 -15.11 -18.20
CA THR A 263 -82.49 -14.37 -19.05
C THR A 263 -82.44 -14.75 -20.53
N THR A 264 -81.52 -15.63 -20.93
CA THR A 264 -81.27 -15.98 -22.35
C THR A 264 -81.86 -17.34 -22.75
N ASN A 265 -81.76 -17.70 -24.03
CA ASN A 265 -82.19 -19.02 -24.51
C ASN A 265 -81.34 -19.45 -25.72
N PRO A 266 -80.81 -20.69 -25.79
CA PRO A 266 -80.97 -21.80 -24.83
C PRO A 266 -80.36 -21.52 -23.45
N GLN A 267 -80.74 -22.31 -22.45
CA GLN A 267 -80.13 -22.32 -21.12
C GLN A 267 -79.05 -23.41 -21.00
N PRO A 268 -78.05 -23.28 -20.11
CA PRO A 268 -77.07 -24.34 -19.86
C PRO A 268 -77.72 -25.61 -19.30
N THR A 269 -77.20 -26.78 -19.70
CA THR A 269 -77.72 -28.11 -19.29
C THR A 269 -76.70 -28.99 -18.57
N ILE A 270 -75.46 -28.50 -18.38
CA ILE A 270 -74.44 -29.07 -17.48
C ILE A 270 -74.19 -28.09 -16.33
N SER A 271 -73.54 -28.51 -15.24
CA SER A 271 -73.16 -27.60 -14.16
C SER A 271 -71.93 -26.75 -14.51
N ARG A 272 -71.67 -25.70 -13.72
CA ARG A 272 -70.48 -24.85 -13.84
C ARG A 272 -69.20 -25.66 -13.61
N GLU A 273 -69.21 -26.52 -12.60
CA GLU A 273 -68.10 -27.38 -12.20
C GLU A 273 -67.81 -28.42 -13.30
N GLN A 274 -68.85 -29.00 -13.90
CA GLN A 274 -68.70 -29.87 -15.07
C GLN A 274 -68.10 -29.14 -16.27
N GLN A 275 -68.48 -27.88 -16.51
CA GLN A 275 -67.87 -27.06 -17.56
C GLN A 275 -66.40 -26.74 -17.25
N HIS A 276 -66.05 -26.40 -16.00
CA HIS A 276 -64.66 -26.23 -15.56
C HIS A 276 -63.83 -27.51 -15.77
N GLU A 277 -64.36 -28.69 -15.40
CA GLU A 277 -63.69 -29.98 -15.59
C GLU A 277 -63.45 -30.33 -17.06
N ILE A 278 -64.44 -30.10 -17.95
CA ILE A 278 -64.29 -30.34 -19.39
C ILE A 278 -63.27 -29.38 -20.00
N VAL A 279 -63.30 -28.09 -19.59
CA VAL A 279 -62.35 -27.09 -20.07
C VAL A 279 -60.94 -27.41 -19.57
N ALA A 280 -60.74 -27.69 -18.29
CA ALA A 280 -59.43 -28.03 -17.72
C ALA A 280 -58.81 -29.28 -18.38
N GLN A 281 -59.63 -30.27 -18.75
CA GLN A 281 -59.17 -31.46 -19.47
C GLN A 281 -58.57 -31.16 -20.85
N LEU A 282 -58.95 -30.07 -21.50
CA LEU A 282 -58.41 -29.66 -22.80
C LEU A 282 -57.37 -28.54 -22.67
N LEU A 283 -57.64 -27.58 -21.80
CA LEU A 283 -56.82 -26.40 -21.53
C LEU A 283 -55.45 -26.74 -20.96
N ILE A 284 -55.37 -27.58 -19.91
CA ILE A 284 -54.09 -27.87 -19.25
C ILE A 284 -53.13 -28.61 -20.19
N PRO A 285 -53.57 -29.65 -20.94
CA PRO A 285 -52.72 -30.26 -21.96
C PRO A 285 -52.35 -29.29 -23.09
N TYR A 286 -53.28 -28.44 -23.56
CA TYR A 286 -52.98 -27.44 -24.60
C TYR A 286 -51.92 -26.44 -24.17
N LEU A 287 -52.01 -25.89 -22.96
CA LEU A 287 -51.02 -24.95 -22.43
C LEU A 287 -49.66 -25.63 -22.19
N ASN A 288 -49.65 -26.86 -21.67
CA ASN A 288 -48.40 -27.61 -21.49
C ASN A 288 -47.69 -27.85 -22.83
N TYR A 289 -48.46 -28.24 -23.84
CA TYR A 289 -48.01 -28.38 -25.22
C TYR A 289 -47.46 -27.06 -25.80
N MET A 290 -48.28 -26.01 -25.82
CA MET A 290 -47.96 -24.74 -26.49
C MET A 290 -46.88 -23.91 -25.78
N LEU A 291 -46.81 -23.97 -24.44
CA LEU A 291 -45.98 -23.06 -23.65
C LEU A 291 -44.79 -23.73 -22.96
N LYS A 292 -44.79 -25.07 -22.82
CA LYS A 292 -43.72 -25.83 -22.16
C LYS A 292 -43.10 -26.90 -23.07
N GLY A 293 -43.54 -27.01 -24.33
CA GLY A 293 -43.05 -28.01 -25.29
C GLY A 293 -43.42 -29.45 -24.94
N ASP A 294 -44.36 -29.67 -24.03
CA ASP A 294 -44.70 -31.01 -23.52
C ASP A 294 -45.36 -31.88 -24.60
N ALA A 295 -44.53 -32.70 -25.25
CA ALA A 295 -44.97 -33.63 -26.30
C ALA A 295 -45.88 -34.76 -25.78
N SER A 296 -45.91 -35.04 -24.47
CA SER A 296 -46.89 -35.96 -23.88
C SER A 296 -48.25 -35.28 -23.72
N ALA A 297 -48.25 -34.00 -23.31
CA ALA A 297 -49.46 -33.19 -23.30
C ALA A 297 -50.02 -32.93 -24.71
N GLU A 298 -49.19 -32.82 -25.75
CA GLU A 298 -49.63 -32.79 -27.16
C GLU A 298 -50.50 -34.02 -27.48
N GLN A 299 -50.00 -35.22 -27.17
CA GLN A 299 -50.73 -36.47 -27.40
C GLN A 299 -52.03 -36.52 -26.58
N ILE A 300 -51.99 -36.13 -25.31
CA ILE A 300 -53.17 -36.10 -24.43
C ILE A 300 -54.22 -35.11 -24.94
N TYR A 301 -53.81 -33.94 -25.44
CA TYR A 301 -54.69 -32.93 -26.02
C TYR A 301 -55.41 -33.47 -27.27
N TYR A 302 -54.66 -34.02 -28.23
CA TYR A 302 -55.25 -34.57 -29.45
C TYR A 302 -56.06 -35.84 -29.21
N GLN A 303 -55.65 -36.69 -28.27
CA GLN A 303 -56.47 -37.84 -27.85
C GLN A 303 -57.82 -37.37 -27.27
N ARG A 304 -57.81 -36.36 -26.39
CA ARG A 304 -59.02 -35.82 -25.77
C ARG A 304 -59.94 -35.14 -26.78
N LEU A 305 -59.41 -34.28 -27.66
CA LEU A 305 -60.19 -33.68 -28.76
C LEU A 305 -60.97 -34.72 -29.57
N ASN A 306 -60.31 -35.83 -29.94
CA ASN A 306 -60.92 -36.85 -30.81
C ASN A 306 -61.77 -37.91 -30.06
N SER A 307 -61.84 -37.88 -28.72
CA SER A 307 -62.55 -38.91 -27.93
C SER A 307 -63.59 -38.38 -26.94
N MET A 308 -63.57 -37.09 -26.58
CA MET A 308 -64.55 -36.49 -25.68
C MET A 308 -65.87 -36.22 -26.40
N ASN A 309 -66.92 -36.95 -26.02
CA ASN A 309 -68.29 -36.73 -26.52
C ASN A 309 -69.01 -35.55 -25.86
N THR A 310 -68.39 -34.90 -24.87
CA THR A 310 -68.87 -33.68 -24.18
C THR A 310 -68.50 -32.38 -24.92
N ILE A 311 -67.81 -32.49 -26.06
CA ILE A 311 -67.45 -31.35 -26.91
C ILE A 311 -67.86 -31.58 -28.37
N VAL A 312 -67.96 -30.48 -29.11
CA VAL A 312 -67.84 -30.44 -30.57
C VAL A 312 -66.63 -29.57 -30.91
N PHE A 313 -65.87 -29.89 -31.95
CA PHE A 313 -64.71 -29.07 -32.34
C PHE A 313 -64.53 -28.95 -33.85
N GLN A 314 -63.86 -27.88 -34.25
CA GLN A 314 -63.36 -27.65 -35.61
C GLN A 314 -61.89 -27.22 -35.50
N ARG A 315 -60.98 -27.94 -36.15
CA ARG A 315 -59.54 -27.64 -36.17
C ARG A 315 -59.07 -27.43 -37.59
N ASN A 316 -58.37 -26.33 -37.84
CA ASN A 316 -57.61 -26.10 -39.07
C ASN A 316 -56.15 -25.90 -38.69
N CYS A 317 -55.33 -26.92 -38.94
CA CYS A 317 -53.90 -27.02 -38.60
C CYS A 317 -53.28 -28.15 -39.47
N LEU A 318 -53.59 -28.18 -40.78
CA LEU A 318 -53.02 -29.16 -41.71
C LEU A 318 -52.03 -28.43 -42.62
N MET A 319 -50.77 -28.84 -42.55
CA MET A 319 -49.64 -28.13 -43.15
C MET A 319 -48.77 -29.15 -43.89
N ASN A 320 -48.28 -28.77 -45.06
CA ASN A 320 -47.55 -29.65 -45.97
C ASN A 320 -46.21 -30.07 -45.39
N TYR A 321 -45.53 -29.13 -44.73
CA TYR A 321 -44.25 -29.32 -44.04
C TYR A 321 -44.27 -28.49 -42.74
N ASP A 322 -43.81 -29.09 -41.63
CA ASP A 322 -43.71 -28.48 -40.29
C ASP A 322 -42.61 -29.23 -39.52
N VAL A 323 -41.52 -28.54 -39.16
CA VAL A 323 -40.26 -29.06 -38.63
C VAL A 323 -40.00 -28.53 -37.22
N ALA A 324 -40.74 -29.11 -36.29
CA ALA A 324 -40.76 -28.70 -34.89
C ALA A 324 -39.54 -29.14 -34.09
N LEU A 325 -39.06 -28.23 -33.25
CA LEU A 325 -38.18 -28.58 -32.13
C LEU A 325 -39.00 -28.81 -30.86
N ARG A 326 -38.78 -29.96 -30.20
CA ARG A 326 -39.67 -30.46 -29.13
C ARG A 326 -39.03 -30.51 -27.74
N GLY A 327 -37.82 -29.98 -27.59
CA GLY A 327 -37.09 -29.97 -26.32
C GLY A 327 -35.61 -30.31 -26.50
N PHE A 328 -34.82 -29.97 -25.48
CA PHE A 328 -33.45 -30.44 -25.35
C PHE A 328 -33.43 -31.84 -24.70
N VAL A 329 -32.63 -32.74 -25.27
CA VAL A 329 -32.23 -34.01 -24.65
C VAL A 329 -30.93 -33.81 -23.88
N SER A 330 -30.07 -32.90 -24.35
CA SER A 330 -28.83 -32.49 -23.69
C SER A 330 -28.55 -31.00 -23.98
N PRO A 331 -28.16 -30.18 -22.99
CA PRO A 331 -28.32 -30.45 -21.56
C PRO A 331 -29.80 -30.58 -21.18
N SER A 332 -30.09 -31.38 -20.16
CA SER A 332 -31.46 -31.65 -19.66
C SER A 332 -31.77 -31.00 -18.32
N ASN A 333 -30.74 -30.52 -17.60
CA ASN A 333 -30.82 -29.93 -16.28
C ASN A 333 -29.58 -29.06 -15.98
N SER A 334 -29.60 -28.35 -14.85
CA SER A 334 -28.55 -27.43 -14.40
C SER A 334 -27.23 -28.07 -13.94
N CYS A 335 -27.20 -29.40 -13.78
CA CYS A 335 -26.02 -30.14 -13.31
C CYS A 335 -25.45 -31.01 -14.43
N GLY A 336 -24.16 -31.36 -14.32
CA GLY A 336 -23.44 -32.07 -15.39
C GLY A 336 -22.94 -31.16 -16.52
N LEU A 337 -23.35 -29.87 -16.53
CA LEU A 337 -22.80 -28.84 -17.41
C LEU A 337 -21.28 -28.76 -17.27
N ASN A 338 -20.59 -28.89 -18.40
CA ASN A 338 -19.14 -29.07 -18.46
C ASN A 338 -18.52 -28.33 -19.66
N ALA A 339 -17.18 -28.33 -19.75
CA ALA A 339 -16.44 -27.59 -20.76
C ALA A 339 -16.60 -28.12 -22.21
N ASN A 340 -17.11 -29.34 -22.37
CA ASN A 340 -17.41 -29.98 -23.66
C ASN A 340 -18.88 -30.39 -23.73
N GLN A 341 -19.79 -29.48 -23.34
CA GLN A 341 -21.22 -29.78 -23.27
C GLN A 341 -21.77 -30.13 -24.66
N THR A 342 -22.18 -31.39 -24.83
CA THR A 342 -22.92 -31.86 -26.00
C THR A 342 -24.33 -31.27 -25.98
N VAL A 343 -24.78 -30.77 -27.13
CA VAL A 343 -26.16 -30.27 -27.29
C VAL A 343 -26.94 -31.19 -28.21
N SER A 344 -28.13 -31.59 -27.75
CA SER A 344 -29.02 -32.50 -28.45
C SER A 344 -30.46 -32.04 -28.31
N VAL A 345 -31.23 -32.06 -29.41
CA VAL A 345 -32.65 -31.66 -29.45
C VAL A 345 -33.51 -32.70 -30.12
N ILE A 346 -34.79 -32.74 -29.76
CA ILE A 346 -35.79 -33.55 -30.46
C ILE A 346 -36.31 -32.75 -31.66
N VAL A 347 -36.16 -33.28 -32.87
CA VAL A 347 -36.71 -32.71 -34.12
C VAL A 347 -37.85 -33.60 -34.58
N LYS A 348 -39.03 -33.03 -34.84
CA LYS A 348 -40.25 -33.76 -35.22
C LYS A 348 -40.86 -33.15 -36.48
N ASN A 349 -41.25 -34.00 -37.43
CA ASN A 349 -42.04 -33.56 -38.56
C ASN A 349 -43.53 -33.66 -38.19
N ASN A 350 -44.28 -32.55 -38.09
CA ASN A 350 -45.73 -32.59 -37.96
C ASN A 350 -46.45 -32.40 -39.31
N GLY A 351 -45.71 -32.06 -40.36
CA GLY A 351 -46.24 -31.88 -41.71
C GLY A 351 -46.72 -33.20 -42.32
N ILE A 352 -47.63 -33.11 -43.30
CA ILE A 352 -48.20 -34.30 -43.95
C ILE A 352 -47.28 -34.91 -45.03
N ASN A 353 -46.17 -34.25 -45.39
CA ASN A 353 -45.15 -34.76 -46.29
C ASN A 353 -43.81 -35.01 -45.55
N PRO A 354 -42.96 -35.97 -45.99
CA PRO A 354 -41.62 -36.14 -45.43
C PRO A 354 -40.72 -34.91 -45.62
N VAL A 355 -39.85 -34.65 -44.64
CA VAL A 355 -38.83 -33.58 -44.69
C VAL A 355 -37.42 -34.18 -44.67
N SER A 356 -36.49 -33.56 -45.40
CA SER A 356 -35.09 -33.98 -45.50
C SER A 356 -34.19 -32.75 -45.65
N ASN A 357 -32.90 -32.88 -45.31
CA ASN A 357 -31.92 -31.78 -45.32
C ASN A 357 -32.34 -30.61 -44.41
N VAL A 358 -32.79 -30.92 -43.19
CA VAL A 358 -33.23 -29.92 -42.20
C VAL A 358 -32.03 -29.15 -41.67
N PRO A 359 -31.92 -27.82 -41.89
CA PRO A 359 -30.82 -27.02 -41.37
C PRO A 359 -31.12 -26.55 -39.95
N LEU A 360 -30.24 -26.90 -39.01
CA LEU A 360 -30.37 -26.65 -37.58
C LEU A 360 -29.25 -25.71 -37.12
N SER A 361 -29.61 -24.67 -36.38
CA SER A 361 -28.68 -23.66 -35.87
C SER A 361 -28.74 -23.61 -34.35
N LEU A 362 -27.61 -23.82 -33.68
CA LEU A 362 -27.43 -23.69 -32.24
C LEU A 362 -26.76 -22.34 -31.91
N VAL A 363 -27.47 -21.49 -31.19
CA VAL A 363 -26.93 -20.28 -30.55
C VAL A 363 -26.71 -20.55 -29.07
N PHE A 364 -25.49 -20.27 -28.61
CA PHE A 364 -25.06 -20.40 -27.22
C PHE A 364 -24.65 -19.02 -26.69
N ASN A 365 -25.26 -18.55 -25.60
CA ASN A 365 -24.98 -17.23 -25.01
C ASN A 365 -24.95 -16.05 -26.01
N ASN A 366 -25.85 -16.07 -27.00
CA ASN A 366 -25.94 -15.08 -28.09
C ASN A 366 -24.66 -14.96 -28.96
N GLN A 367 -23.82 -15.98 -28.99
CA GLN A 367 -22.68 -16.11 -29.89
C GLN A 367 -23.14 -16.51 -31.32
N THR A 368 -22.20 -16.46 -32.28
CA THR A 368 -22.40 -16.90 -33.67
C THR A 368 -23.04 -18.30 -33.73
N PRO A 369 -24.11 -18.52 -34.51
CA PRO A 369 -24.76 -19.84 -34.57
C PRO A 369 -23.83 -20.93 -35.09
N ILE A 370 -23.76 -22.06 -34.38
CA ILE A 370 -23.24 -23.33 -34.89
C ILE A 370 -24.31 -23.89 -35.84
N GLN A 371 -24.02 -23.97 -37.14
CA GLN A 371 -24.96 -24.43 -38.15
C GLN A 371 -24.59 -25.83 -38.66
N GLU A 372 -25.55 -26.75 -38.62
CA GLU A 372 -25.42 -28.12 -39.13
C GLU A 372 -26.67 -28.51 -39.94
N ILE A 373 -26.62 -29.60 -40.70
CA ILE A 373 -27.75 -30.06 -41.53
C ILE A 373 -28.01 -31.54 -41.28
N TYR A 374 -29.24 -31.88 -40.86
CA TYR A 374 -29.69 -33.26 -40.81
C TYR A 374 -30.05 -33.75 -42.22
N THR A 375 -29.15 -34.54 -42.83
CA THR A 375 -29.28 -35.07 -44.21
C THR A 375 -30.17 -36.31 -44.32
N GLY A 376 -30.75 -36.79 -43.22
CA GLY A 376 -31.71 -37.89 -43.24
C GLY A 376 -33.11 -37.45 -43.66
N THR A 377 -34.10 -38.33 -43.50
CA THR A 377 -35.51 -38.04 -43.77
C THR A 377 -36.35 -38.31 -42.54
N ILE A 378 -37.22 -37.36 -42.16
CA ILE A 378 -38.19 -37.49 -41.07
C ILE A 378 -39.56 -37.61 -41.72
N ASN A 379 -40.22 -38.76 -41.57
CA ASN A 379 -41.56 -38.99 -42.14
C ASN A 379 -42.64 -38.22 -41.34
N PRO A 380 -43.85 -38.02 -41.89
CA PRO A 380 -44.96 -37.39 -41.17
C PRO A 380 -45.22 -38.03 -39.80
N ASN A 381 -45.18 -37.22 -38.75
CA ASN A 381 -45.29 -37.56 -37.32
C ASN A 381 -44.06 -38.24 -36.67
N ASP A 382 -43.03 -38.64 -37.44
CA ASP A 382 -41.80 -39.18 -36.85
C ASP A 382 -41.01 -38.10 -36.08
N SER A 383 -40.17 -38.55 -35.15
CA SER A 383 -39.26 -37.71 -34.39
C SER A 383 -37.87 -38.34 -34.30
N ILE A 384 -36.84 -37.52 -34.40
CA ILE A 384 -35.44 -37.89 -34.21
C ILE A 384 -34.85 -37.14 -33.01
N ILE A 385 -33.78 -37.67 -32.44
CA ILE A 385 -32.87 -36.88 -31.60
C ILE A 385 -31.72 -36.45 -32.50
N TYR A 386 -31.59 -35.15 -32.75
CA TYR A 386 -30.41 -34.59 -33.39
C TYR A 386 -29.39 -34.20 -32.30
N THR A 387 -28.12 -34.50 -32.54
CA THR A 387 -27.00 -34.13 -31.66
C THR A 387 -26.00 -33.33 -32.47
N PHE A 388 -25.69 -32.13 -32.03
CA PHE A 388 -24.67 -31.30 -32.67
C PHE A 388 -23.29 -31.95 -32.54
N THR A 389 -22.51 -31.91 -33.61
CA THR A 389 -21.15 -32.47 -33.63
C THR A 389 -20.17 -31.61 -32.85
N GLN A 390 -20.43 -30.30 -32.79
CA GLN A 390 -19.66 -29.34 -31.99
C GLN A 390 -20.24 -29.21 -30.57
N THR A 391 -19.35 -29.24 -29.58
CA THR A 391 -19.65 -29.00 -28.17
C THR A 391 -19.55 -27.53 -27.82
N VAL A 392 -20.16 -27.11 -26.70
CA VAL A 392 -20.07 -25.75 -26.15
C VAL A 392 -19.51 -25.77 -24.73
N ASN A 393 -18.80 -24.72 -24.33
CA ASN A 393 -18.24 -24.64 -22.98
C ASN A 393 -19.26 -24.08 -21.98
N ALA A 394 -19.98 -24.97 -21.31
CA ALA A 394 -20.90 -24.65 -20.21
C ALA A 394 -20.26 -24.90 -18.82
N GLY A 395 -18.94 -25.03 -18.73
CA GLY A 395 -18.24 -25.62 -17.59
C GLY A 395 -17.97 -24.69 -16.40
N GLN A 396 -18.09 -23.36 -16.55
CA GLN A 396 -17.83 -22.42 -15.46
C GLN A 396 -18.90 -22.51 -14.35
N PRO A 397 -18.51 -22.77 -13.08
CA PRO A 397 -19.40 -22.70 -11.92
C PRO A 397 -20.17 -21.39 -11.80
N GLY A 398 -21.44 -21.47 -11.40
CA GLY A 398 -22.31 -20.31 -11.12
C GLY A 398 -22.78 -19.51 -12.35
N ALA A 399 -22.23 -19.75 -13.54
CA ALA A 399 -22.61 -19.04 -14.76
C ALA A 399 -23.96 -19.55 -15.33
N THR A 400 -24.78 -18.63 -15.83
CA THR A 400 -26.01 -18.95 -16.57
C THR A 400 -25.74 -19.05 -18.06
N TYR A 401 -26.19 -20.15 -18.66
CA TYR A 401 -26.02 -20.46 -20.07
C TYR A 401 -27.37 -20.52 -20.77
N GLN A 402 -27.50 -19.75 -21.84
CA GLN A 402 -28.66 -19.76 -22.74
C GLN A 402 -28.33 -20.63 -23.95
N PHE A 403 -29.13 -21.67 -24.15
CA PHE A 403 -29.11 -22.53 -25.34
C PHE A 403 -30.37 -22.23 -26.15
N VAL A 404 -30.20 -21.81 -27.40
CA VAL A 404 -31.31 -21.67 -28.36
C VAL A 404 -30.96 -22.51 -29.57
N VAL A 405 -31.85 -23.41 -29.97
CA VAL A 405 -31.74 -24.11 -31.26
C VAL A 405 -32.92 -23.70 -32.12
N TYR A 406 -32.68 -23.46 -33.40
CA TYR A 406 -33.74 -23.19 -34.37
C TYR A 406 -33.55 -23.96 -35.68
N SER A 407 -34.68 -24.40 -36.26
CA SER A 407 -34.80 -24.81 -37.65
C SER A 407 -34.74 -23.58 -38.56
N SER A 408 -34.23 -23.76 -39.77
CA SER A 408 -34.30 -22.76 -40.85
C SER A 408 -34.76 -23.41 -42.16
N TYR A 409 -35.66 -24.38 -42.05
CA TYR A 409 -36.21 -25.13 -43.17
C TYR A 409 -37.09 -24.23 -44.05
N THR A 410 -36.66 -23.94 -45.28
CA THR A 410 -37.26 -22.86 -46.10
C THR A 410 -38.69 -23.12 -46.59
N ASN A 411 -39.18 -24.34 -46.43
CA ASN A 411 -40.52 -24.75 -46.86
C ASN A 411 -41.48 -24.93 -45.67
N ASP A 412 -41.07 -24.54 -44.47
CA ASP A 412 -41.90 -24.66 -43.27
C ASP A 412 -43.13 -23.74 -43.33
N GLU A 413 -44.31 -24.30 -43.07
CA GLU A 413 -45.56 -23.54 -43.03
C GLU A 413 -45.92 -23.07 -41.61
N TYR A 414 -45.07 -23.37 -40.61
CA TYR A 414 -45.37 -23.17 -39.19
C TYR A 414 -44.17 -22.78 -38.31
N ILE A 415 -43.51 -21.67 -38.68
CA ILE A 415 -42.35 -21.02 -38.03
C ILE A 415 -42.40 -20.83 -36.49
N TYR A 416 -43.52 -21.12 -35.83
CA TYR A 416 -43.75 -20.95 -34.39
C TYR A 416 -43.28 -22.13 -33.52
N ASN A 417 -42.92 -23.29 -34.10
CA ASN A 417 -42.34 -24.42 -33.35
C ASN A 417 -40.90 -24.77 -33.77
N ASP A 418 -40.36 -24.09 -34.79
CA ASP A 418 -38.98 -24.21 -35.28
C ASP A 418 -37.92 -23.94 -34.23
N THR A 419 -38.24 -23.20 -33.15
CA THR A 419 -37.26 -22.74 -32.15
C THR A 419 -37.55 -23.34 -30.77
N VAL A 420 -36.49 -23.82 -30.11
CA VAL A 420 -36.52 -24.20 -28.69
C VAL A 420 -35.39 -23.51 -27.94
N SER A 421 -35.71 -22.96 -26.77
CA SER A 421 -34.76 -22.24 -25.91
C SER A 421 -34.82 -22.73 -24.47
N VAL A 422 -33.67 -22.84 -23.82
CA VAL A 422 -33.58 -23.12 -22.38
C VAL A 422 -32.40 -22.36 -21.77
N SER A 423 -32.54 -21.95 -20.51
CA SER A 423 -31.48 -21.33 -19.73
C SER A 423 -31.16 -22.17 -18.51
N TYR A 424 -29.89 -22.53 -18.34
CA TYR A 424 -29.41 -23.31 -17.19
C TYR A 424 -28.25 -22.58 -16.50
N THR A 425 -28.40 -22.29 -15.20
CA THR A 425 -27.29 -21.88 -14.34
C THR A 425 -26.52 -23.12 -13.91
N ASN A 426 -25.21 -23.18 -14.19
CA ASN A 426 -24.37 -24.30 -13.77
C ASN A 426 -24.21 -24.27 -12.24
N THR A 427 -24.91 -25.17 -11.54
CA THR A 427 -24.90 -25.25 -10.07
C THR A 427 -23.77 -26.13 -9.53
N THR A 428 -22.69 -26.36 -10.30
CA THR A 428 -21.47 -26.92 -9.74
C THR A 428 -20.72 -25.89 -8.89
N VAL A 429 -19.94 -26.39 -7.94
CA VAL A 429 -19.00 -25.64 -7.10
C VAL A 429 -17.58 -25.97 -7.59
N ALA A 430 -16.67 -25.00 -7.51
CA ALA A 430 -15.26 -25.21 -7.84
C ALA A 430 -14.59 -26.16 -6.84
N LEU A 431 -13.60 -26.93 -7.30
CA LEU A 431 -12.72 -27.68 -6.42
C LEU A 431 -11.55 -26.78 -5.94
N PRO A 432 -11.02 -26.97 -4.71
CA PRO A 432 -11.39 -27.99 -3.74
C PRO A 432 -12.68 -27.67 -2.97
N ILE A 433 -13.43 -28.73 -2.61
CA ILE A 433 -14.53 -28.66 -1.63
C ILE A 433 -14.03 -29.32 -0.35
N SER A 434 -14.20 -28.68 0.80
CA SER A 434 -13.81 -29.21 2.12
C SER A 434 -14.91 -29.03 3.16
N VAL A 435 -15.12 -30.04 4.01
CA VAL A 435 -16.03 -30.02 5.17
C VAL A 435 -15.36 -30.77 6.34
N ASP A 436 -15.00 -30.03 7.38
CA ASP A 436 -14.42 -30.47 8.65
C ASP A 436 -15.44 -30.48 9.80
N PHE A 437 -16.71 -30.21 9.48
CA PHE A 437 -17.83 -30.00 10.42
C PHE A 437 -17.55 -29.02 11.59
N THR A 438 -16.52 -28.16 11.51
CA THR A 438 -16.25 -27.13 12.52
C THR A 438 -17.44 -26.18 12.63
N GLY A 439 -18.01 -26.08 13.83
CA GLY A 439 -19.21 -25.26 14.08
C GLY A 439 -20.53 -25.93 13.68
N TYR A 440 -20.51 -27.19 13.22
CA TYR A 440 -21.74 -27.95 13.00
C TYR A 440 -22.47 -28.21 14.33
N ASP A 441 -23.79 -27.98 14.37
CA ASP A 441 -24.64 -28.15 15.57
C ASP A 441 -25.72 -29.24 15.46
N GLY A 442 -25.75 -29.98 14.34
CA GLY A 442 -26.82 -30.95 14.06
C GLY A 442 -28.07 -30.36 13.37
N THR A 443 -28.08 -29.06 13.07
CA THR A 443 -29.18 -28.38 12.35
C THR A 443 -28.70 -27.37 11.30
N ASN A 444 -27.50 -26.83 11.46
CA ASN A 444 -26.98 -25.69 10.70
C ASN A 444 -26.14 -26.06 9.45
N LEU A 445 -26.17 -27.32 8.98
CA LEU A 445 -25.25 -27.85 7.95
C LEU A 445 -25.11 -26.94 6.72
N ALA A 446 -26.24 -26.55 6.12
CA ALA A 446 -26.28 -25.72 4.91
C ALA A 446 -25.87 -24.25 5.14
N THR A 447 -25.84 -23.80 6.40
CA THR A 447 -25.43 -22.45 6.82
C THR A 447 -23.92 -22.38 7.02
N VAL A 448 -23.32 -23.42 7.60
CA VAL A 448 -21.87 -23.51 7.85
C VAL A 448 -21.12 -23.99 6.60
N PHE A 449 -21.70 -24.94 5.86
CA PHE A 449 -21.14 -25.51 4.63
C PHE A 449 -22.12 -25.33 3.45
N PRO A 450 -22.13 -24.15 2.79
CA PRO A 450 -23.05 -23.87 1.69
C PRO A 450 -23.05 -24.94 0.60
N GLY A 451 -24.25 -25.35 0.19
CA GLY A 451 -24.45 -26.41 -0.80
C GLY A 451 -24.55 -27.83 -0.22
N TRP A 452 -24.10 -28.06 1.02
CA TRP A 452 -24.33 -29.31 1.75
C TRP A 452 -25.68 -29.28 2.48
N LYS A 453 -26.38 -30.42 2.55
CA LYS A 453 -27.69 -30.53 3.23
C LYS A 453 -28.02 -31.96 3.62
N GLU A 454 -28.84 -32.13 4.67
CA GLU A 454 -29.53 -33.40 4.90
C GLU A 454 -30.69 -33.60 3.92
N ALA A 455 -31.06 -34.85 3.65
CA ALA A 455 -32.22 -35.17 2.83
C ALA A 455 -33.53 -35.15 3.66
N GLN A 456 -34.48 -34.31 3.25
CA GLN A 456 -35.85 -34.32 3.77
C GLN A 456 -36.84 -34.57 2.62
N GLY A 457 -37.69 -35.58 2.75
CA GLY A 457 -38.75 -35.89 1.77
C GLY A 457 -38.52 -37.19 0.99
N ILE A 458 -38.96 -37.20 -0.27
CA ILE A 458 -39.27 -38.44 -1.01
C ILE A 458 -38.11 -38.94 -1.89
N VAL A 459 -37.21 -38.08 -2.38
CA VAL A 459 -36.03 -38.50 -3.16
C VAL A 459 -34.79 -37.69 -2.76
N PRO A 460 -33.72 -38.33 -2.23
CA PRO A 460 -33.76 -39.67 -1.63
C PRO A 460 -34.70 -39.69 -0.41
N THR A 461 -35.26 -40.85 -0.08
CA THR A 461 -36.14 -41.00 1.10
C THR A 461 -35.32 -40.91 2.39
N GLY A 462 -35.35 -39.75 3.05
CA GLY A 462 -34.87 -39.58 4.42
C GLY A 462 -35.99 -39.85 5.42
N ASN A 463 -35.73 -40.62 6.48
CA ASN A 463 -36.76 -41.02 7.44
C ASN A 463 -36.98 -39.98 8.55
N THR A 464 -35.91 -39.36 9.06
CA THR A 464 -35.98 -38.60 10.33
C THR A 464 -35.10 -37.36 10.45
N SER A 465 -34.09 -37.15 9.59
CA SER A 465 -33.01 -36.14 9.72
C SER A 465 -32.32 -36.21 11.09
N ALA A 466 -31.25 -37.00 11.15
CA ALA A 466 -30.63 -37.43 12.40
C ALA A 466 -29.08 -37.40 12.39
N TRP A 467 -28.46 -36.63 11.50
CA TRP A 467 -27.02 -36.34 11.56
C TRP A 467 -26.73 -35.26 12.62
N VAL A 468 -26.40 -35.66 13.84
CA VAL A 468 -26.09 -34.72 14.94
C VAL A 468 -24.60 -34.41 15.03
N SER A 469 -24.24 -33.24 15.56
CA SER A 469 -22.84 -32.89 15.87
C SER A 469 -22.30 -33.69 17.07
N ARG A 470 -21.03 -34.13 17.02
CA ARG A 470 -20.35 -34.69 18.20
C ARG A 470 -18.87 -34.30 18.28
N THR A 471 -18.50 -33.68 19.38
CA THR A 471 -17.12 -33.25 19.69
C THR A 471 -16.29 -34.38 20.33
N GLY A 472 -14.97 -34.33 20.12
CA GLY A 472 -13.99 -35.14 20.88
C GLY A 472 -13.57 -36.46 20.22
N ILE A 473 -13.75 -36.58 18.90
CA ILE A 473 -13.27 -37.72 18.08
C ILE A 473 -12.15 -37.18 17.19
N GLY A 474 -10.98 -37.83 17.15
CA GLY A 474 -9.81 -37.35 16.42
C GLY A 474 -9.09 -36.14 17.06
N GLY A 475 -9.78 -35.34 17.87
CA GLY A 475 -9.20 -34.22 18.64
C GLY A 475 -10.19 -33.66 19.66
N THR A 476 -9.69 -32.97 20.68
CA THR A 476 -10.47 -32.54 21.86
C THR A 476 -11.55 -31.50 21.52
N THR A 477 -11.27 -30.63 20.56
CA THR A 477 -12.18 -29.62 19.99
C THR A 477 -12.82 -30.06 18.68
N ASN A 478 -12.40 -31.19 18.11
CA ASN A 478 -12.81 -31.61 16.77
C ASN A 478 -14.28 -32.03 16.76
N VAL A 479 -15.05 -31.60 15.76
CA VAL A 479 -16.49 -31.81 15.65
C VAL A 479 -16.77 -32.72 14.46
N THR A 480 -17.50 -33.80 14.69
CA THR A 480 -17.88 -34.77 13.65
C THR A 480 -19.39 -34.74 13.39
N ALA A 481 -19.81 -35.07 12.17
CA ALA A 481 -21.21 -35.38 11.89
C ALA A 481 -21.49 -36.86 12.22
N LYS A 482 -22.56 -37.13 12.97
CA LYS A 482 -22.79 -38.44 13.60
C LYS A 482 -24.22 -38.95 13.44
N VAL A 483 -24.39 -40.22 13.08
CA VAL A 483 -25.68 -40.93 13.12
C VAL A 483 -25.68 -41.96 14.25
N ASN A 484 -26.73 -41.93 15.06
CA ASN A 484 -26.97 -42.91 16.12
C ASN A 484 -27.56 -44.20 15.54
N PHE A 485 -26.83 -45.32 15.55
CA PHE A 485 -27.31 -46.63 15.09
C PHE A 485 -28.04 -47.41 16.21
N TYR A 486 -29.17 -46.88 16.70
CA TYR A 486 -29.89 -47.39 17.90
C TYR A 486 -31.33 -47.89 17.66
N SER A 487 -31.85 -47.78 16.44
CA SER A 487 -33.20 -48.23 16.07
C SER A 487 -33.23 -48.72 14.63
N SER A 488 -34.42 -48.95 14.04
CA SER A 488 -34.55 -49.42 12.65
C SER A 488 -35.94 -49.10 12.08
N PRO A 489 -36.08 -48.83 10.76
CA PRO A 489 -35.02 -48.69 9.76
C PRO A 489 -34.39 -47.29 9.76
N ILE A 490 -33.05 -47.24 9.72
CA ILE A 490 -32.30 -45.98 9.61
C ILE A 490 -31.93 -45.79 8.15
N ARG A 491 -32.24 -44.60 7.61
CA ARG A 491 -31.87 -44.19 6.26
C ARG A 491 -31.70 -42.68 6.25
N GLU A 492 -30.50 -42.23 6.58
CA GLU A 492 -30.18 -40.81 6.78
C GLU A 492 -29.02 -40.41 5.86
N TRP A 493 -29.11 -39.21 5.27
CA TRP A 493 -28.28 -38.80 4.14
C TRP A 493 -27.67 -37.41 4.37
N ILE A 494 -26.37 -37.29 4.17
CA ILE A 494 -25.72 -36.01 3.86
C ILE A 494 -25.52 -35.95 2.34
N LEU A 495 -26.03 -34.88 1.73
CA LEU A 495 -25.91 -34.58 0.30
C LEU A 495 -24.95 -33.41 0.11
N GLY A 496 -23.92 -33.60 -0.71
CA GLY A 496 -23.01 -32.53 -1.12
C GLY A 496 -23.45 -31.82 -2.39
N PRO A 497 -22.83 -30.67 -2.72
CA PRO A 497 -23.06 -29.96 -3.97
C PRO A 497 -22.52 -30.75 -5.19
N GLY A 498 -22.90 -30.30 -6.38
CA GLY A 498 -22.26 -30.76 -7.61
C GLY A 498 -20.88 -30.13 -7.81
N PHE A 499 -19.98 -30.82 -8.51
CA PHE A 499 -18.66 -30.35 -8.90
C PHE A 499 -18.22 -31.00 -10.22
N LEU A 500 -17.26 -30.40 -10.92
CA LEU A 500 -16.71 -30.93 -12.17
C LEU A 500 -15.47 -31.80 -11.89
N CYS A 501 -15.52 -33.06 -12.28
CA CYS A 501 -14.36 -33.96 -12.16
C CYS A 501 -13.34 -33.71 -13.28
N GLY A 502 -12.08 -33.47 -12.92
CA GLY A 502 -10.92 -33.64 -13.81
C GLY A 502 -10.32 -35.06 -13.77
N PRO A 503 -9.25 -35.32 -14.54
CA PRO A 503 -8.64 -36.65 -14.70
C PRO A 503 -7.99 -37.20 -13.43
N TYR A 504 -7.73 -36.36 -12.43
CA TYR A 504 -7.08 -36.70 -11.17
C TYR A 504 -7.93 -36.34 -9.94
N THR A 505 -9.25 -36.26 -10.13
CA THR A 505 -10.19 -35.99 -9.03
C THR A 505 -10.19 -37.15 -8.04
N LYS A 506 -10.13 -36.85 -6.75
CA LYS A 506 -10.44 -37.80 -5.68
C LYS A 506 -11.37 -37.18 -4.64
N LEU A 507 -12.07 -38.06 -3.94
CA LEU A 507 -12.78 -37.81 -2.69
C LEU A 507 -11.99 -38.49 -1.57
N SER A 508 -11.64 -37.75 -0.52
CA SER A 508 -11.25 -38.31 0.77
C SER A 508 -12.24 -37.91 1.85
N PHE A 509 -12.41 -38.74 2.87
CA PHE A 509 -13.16 -38.42 4.08
C PHE A 509 -12.69 -39.31 5.23
N ASP A 510 -12.86 -38.85 6.46
CA ASP A 510 -12.59 -39.63 7.66
C ASP A 510 -13.89 -40.27 8.19
N VAL A 511 -13.77 -41.50 8.71
CA VAL A 511 -14.89 -42.24 9.31
C VAL A 511 -14.45 -42.92 10.60
N ALA A 512 -15.34 -42.95 11.60
CA ALA A 512 -15.13 -43.63 12.88
C ALA A 512 -16.43 -44.26 13.41
N VAL A 513 -16.29 -45.21 14.34
CA VAL A 513 -17.39 -45.91 15.01
C VAL A 513 -17.13 -46.01 16.52
N THR A 514 -18.07 -45.50 17.31
CA THR A 514 -17.97 -45.44 18.79
C THR A 514 -19.15 -46.13 19.46
N ALA A 515 -19.04 -46.45 20.75
CA ALA A 515 -20.17 -46.94 21.53
C ALA A 515 -21.28 -45.87 21.61
N TYR A 516 -22.55 -46.29 21.67
CA TYR A 516 -23.72 -45.40 21.58
C TYR A 516 -23.64 -44.15 22.49
N ASN A 517 -23.74 -42.97 21.88
CA ASN A 517 -23.55 -41.65 22.47
C ASN A 517 -22.23 -41.43 23.26
N SER A 518 -21.19 -42.18 22.94
CA SER A 518 -19.86 -42.16 23.58
C SER A 518 -18.75 -41.76 22.60
N ASN A 519 -17.55 -41.53 23.13
CA ASN A 519 -16.31 -41.41 22.34
C ASN A 519 -15.46 -42.70 22.45
N ASN A 520 -15.93 -43.68 23.24
CA ASN A 520 -15.24 -44.93 23.52
C ASN A 520 -15.30 -45.91 22.33
N ALA A 521 -14.27 -46.75 22.20
CA ALA A 521 -14.17 -47.80 21.18
C ALA A 521 -15.38 -48.75 21.17
N TYR A 522 -15.96 -49.00 19.98
CA TYR A 522 -16.98 -50.03 19.81
C TYR A 522 -16.39 -51.36 19.35
N VAL A 523 -16.19 -52.28 20.31
CA VAL A 523 -15.46 -53.54 20.10
C VAL A 523 -16.06 -54.53 19.09
N ASN A 524 -17.31 -54.33 18.66
CA ASN A 524 -17.99 -55.25 17.73
C ASN A 524 -18.00 -54.78 16.27
N GLY A 525 -17.52 -53.55 15.98
CA GLY A 525 -17.65 -52.91 14.66
C GLY A 525 -19.11 -52.67 14.23
N MET A 526 -19.34 -52.30 12.96
CA MET A 526 -20.69 -52.10 12.43
C MET A 526 -21.55 -53.38 12.44
N GLY A 527 -22.88 -53.23 12.37
CA GLY A 527 -23.80 -54.35 12.20
C GLY A 527 -23.62 -55.08 10.87
N THR A 528 -24.01 -56.37 10.81
CA THR A 528 -23.90 -57.21 9.60
C THR A 528 -24.81 -56.75 8.45
N ASN A 529 -25.83 -55.97 8.76
CA ASN A 529 -26.82 -55.35 7.87
C ASN A 529 -26.70 -53.82 7.80
N ASP A 530 -25.70 -53.24 8.48
CA ASP A 530 -25.47 -51.81 8.55
C ASP A 530 -24.40 -51.38 7.51
N SER A 531 -24.52 -50.17 6.98
CA SER A 531 -23.50 -49.62 6.06
C SER A 531 -23.48 -48.10 5.98
N LEU A 532 -22.27 -47.56 5.76
CA LEU A 532 -22.04 -46.26 5.14
C LEU A 532 -21.88 -46.47 3.64
N LYS A 533 -22.78 -45.91 2.83
CA LYS A 533 -22.69 -45.97 1.37
C LYS A 533 -22.28 -44.62 0.83
N ILE A 534 -21.34 -44.63 -0.12
CA ILE A 534 -20.99 -43.45 -0.90
C ILE A 534 -21.75 -43.55 -2.21
N LEU A 535 -22.49 -42.50 -2.55
CA LEU A 535 -23.31 -42.41 -3.77
C LEU A 535 -22.92 -41.19 -4.59
N TYR A 536 -23.21 -41.25 -5.88
CA TYR A 536 -23.07 -40.14 -6.80
C TYR A 536 -24.38 -39.89 -7.56
N SER A 537 -24.58 -38.65 -7.99
CA SER A 537 -25.64 -38.23 -8.92
C SER A 537 -25.02 -37.51 -10.11
N THR A 538 -25.65 -37.69 -11.28
CA THR A 538 -25.32 -37.00 -12.55
C THR A 538 -26.47 -36.09 -13.00
N ASP A 539 -27.42 -35.79 -12.12
CA ASP A 539 -28.74 -35.22 -12.44
C ASP A 539 -29.35 -34.37 -11.29
N CYS A 540 -28.52 -33.50 -10.68
CA CYS A 540 -28.89 -32.64 -9.54
C CYS A 540 -29.45 -33.36 -8.30
N GLY A 541 -29.15 -34.64 -8.12
CA GLY A 541 -29.68 -35.48 -7.05
C GLY A 541 -31.07 -36.07 -7.32
N ALA A 542 -31.57 -36.01 -8.56
CA ALA A 542 -32.82 -36.64 -8.95
C ALA A 542 -32.72 -38.19 -8.95
N THR A 543 -31.54 -38.74 -9.28
CA THR A 543 -31.21 -40.15 -9.04
C THR A 543 -29.83 -40.29 -8.38
N TRP A 544 -29.71 -41.27 -7.49
CA TRP A 544 -28.47 -41.57 -6.77
C TRP A 544 -28.01 -43.00 -7.06
N LYS A 545 -26.78 -43.13 -7.55
CA LYS A 545 -26.14 -44.41 -7.89
C LYS A 545 -25.05 -44.69 -6.86
N ARG A 546 -24.95 -45.93 -6.37
CA ARG A 546 -23.91 -46.30 -5.40
C ARG A 546 -22.53 -46.32 -6.08
N LEU A 547 -21.58 -45.59 -5.51
CA LEU A 547 -20.16 -45.63 -5.86
C LEU A 547 -19.46 -46.79 -5.12
N THR A 548 -19.62 -46.84 -3.80
CA THR A 548 -19.09 -47.91 -2.93
C THR A 548 -19.91 -48.03 -1.64
N ALA A 549 -19.64 -49.04 -0.81
CA ALA A 549 -20.23 -49.16 0.53
C ALA A 549 -19.32 -49.90 1.51
N TYR A 550 -19.30 -49.41 2.74
CA TYR A 550 -18.57 -49.94 3.87
C TYR A 550 -19.58 -50.43 4.91
N GLY A 551 -19.51 -51.72 5.26
CA GLY A 551 -20.30 -52.32 6.34
C GLY A 551 -19.37 -53.00 7.34
N LYS A 552 -19.87 -53.96 8.14
CA LYS A 552 -19.12 -54.65 9.21
C LYS A 552 -17.64 -54.95 8.89
N ASN A 553 -17.37 -55.53 7.72
CA ASN A 553 -16.03 -55.97 7.32
C ASN A 553 -15.01 -54.83 7.12
N ALA A 554 -15.42 -53.57 7.15
CA ALA A 554 -14.53 -52.40 7.12
C ALA A 554 -13.77 -52.18 8.44
N ASN A 555 -14.24 -52.76 9.56
CA ASN A 555 -13.56 -52.72 10.87
C ASN A 555 -13.20 -51.32 11.39
N PHE A 556 -14.04 -50.31 11.11
CA PHE A 556 -13.88 -48.95 11.66
C PHE A 556 -13.81 -48.97 13.20
N THR A 557 -12.90 -48.16 13.75
CA THR A 557 -12.66 -47.98 15.19
C THR A 557 -13.08 -46.57 15.64
N ASN A 558 -12.88 -46.20 16.91
CA ASN A 558 -13.16 -44.84 17.40
C ASN A 558 -12.06 -43.81 17.06
N ALA A 559 -10.98 -44.22 16.38
CA ALA A 559 -10.08 -43.28 15.71
C ALA A 559 -10.66 -42.93 14.34
N LEU A 560 -10.48 -41.70 13.89
CA LEU A 560 -10.78 -41.31 12.51
C LEU A 560 -9.90 -42.12 11.55
N GLN A 561 -10.51 -42.76 10.55
CA GLN A 561 -9.83 -43.52 9.51
C GLN A 561 -10.12 -42.88 8.16
N THR A 562 -9.07 -42.38 7.49
CA THR A 562 -9.20 -41.76 6.17
C THR A 562 -9.48 -42.79 5.09
N ILE A 563 -10.55 -42.56 4.33
CA ILE A 563 -10.95 -43.33 3.16
C ILE A 563 -10.76 -42.46 1.93
N GLU A 564 -10.02 -42.96 0.94
CA GLU A 564 -9.74 -42.27 -0.32
C GLU A 564 -10.38 -43.01 -1.50
N ILE A 565 -11.08 -42.28 -2.36
CA ILE A 565 -11.83 -42.79 -3.51
C ILE A 565 -11.45 -41.99 -4.76
N ASN A 566 -10.92 -42.68 -5.76
CA ASN A 566 -10.58 -42.11 -7.05
C ASN A 566 -11.85 -41.87 -7.89
N LEU A 567 -12.02 -40.65 -8.42
CA LEU A 567 -13.16 -40.21 -9.21
C LEU A 567 -12.82 -39.96 -10.70
N SER A 568 -11.60 -40.29 -11.14
CA SER A 568 -11.13 -40.14 -12.54
C SER A 568 -12.01 -40.81 -13.60
N SER A 569 -12.80 -41.83 -13.24
CA SER A 569 -13.81 -42.43 -14.13
C SER A 569 -14.92 -41.46 -14.57
N PHE A 570 -15.05 -40.32 -13.90
CA PHE A 570 -15.98 -39.23 -14.20
C PHE A 570 -15.30 -38.02 -14.86
N ASN A 571 -14.06 -38.15 -15.34
CA ASN A 571 -13.31 -37.06 -15.98
C ASN A 571 -14.16 -36.32 -17.05
N GLY A 572 -14.26 -35.01 -16.93
CA GLY A 572 -15.07 -34.13 -17.79
C GLY A 572 -16.57 -34.08 -17.43
N GLN A 573 -17.03 -34.83 -16.43
CA GLN A 573 -18.44 -34.90 -16.03
C GLN A 573 -18.68 -34.16 -14.71
N GLY A 574 -19.79 -33.42 -14.64
CA GLY A 574 -20.27 -32.84 -13.38
C GLY A 574 -21.05 -33.87 -12.56
N ILE A 575 -20.61 -34.14 -11.32
CA ILE A 575 -21.27 -35.07 -10.39
C ILE A 575 -21.52 -34.42 -9.03
N ALA A 576 -22.50 -34.90 -8.28
CA ALA A 576 -22.65 -34.64 -6.85
C ALA A 576 -22.37 -35.91 -6.04
N ILE A 577 -21.90 -35.79 -4.80
CA ILE A 577 -21.63 -36.92 -3.88
C ILE A 577 -22.60 -36.90 -2.70
N ALA A 578 -22.96 -38.08 -2.20
CA ALA A 578 -23.75 -38.24 -0.99
C ALA A 578 -23.29 -39.42 -0.12
N PHE A 579 -23.57 -39.32 1.17
CA PHE A 579 -23.28 -40.30 2.21
C PHE A 579 -24.59 -40.82 2.80
N GLU A 580 -24.98 -42.06 2.51
CA GLU A 580 -26.15 -42.71 3.12
C GLU A 580 -25.69 -43.60 4.29
N ALA A 581 -26.11 -43.24 5.50
CA ALA A 581 -26.07 -44.11 6.68
C ALA A 581 -27.32 -45.00 6.68
N PHE A 582 -27.13 -46.32 6.61
CA PHE A 582 -28.22 -47.27 6.36
C PHE A 582 -28.23 -48.48 7.31
N ARG A 583 -29.41 -48.78 7.86
CA ARG A 583 -29.77 -50.01 8.57
C ARG A 583 -31.16 -50.49 8.15
N GLU A 584 -31.28 -51.75 7.76
CA GLU A 584 -32.55 -52.35 7.31
C GLU A 584 -33.39 -52.94 8.45
N THR A 585 -32.77 -53.63 9.41
CA THR A 585 -33.45 -54.37 10.48
C THR A 585 -32.79 -54.13 11.85
N THR A 586 -33.59 -54.22 12.92
CA THR A 586 -33.11 -54.00 14.29
C THR A 586 -32.22 -55.15 14.73
N VAL A 587 -30.98 -54.82 15.10
CA VAL A 587 -29.96 -55.73 15.60
C VAL A 587 -29.45 -55.21 16.94
N SER A 588 -29.00 -56.10 17.84
CA SER A 588 -28.72 -55.77 19.25
C SER A 588 -27.36 -55.09 19.48
N ASN A 589 -27.00 -54.16 18.60
CA ASN A 589 -25.76 -53.40 18.63
C ASN A 589 -26.05 -51.92 18.40
N ASP A 590 -26.15 -51.19 19.51
CA ASP A 590 -26.25 -49.74 19.54
C ASP A 590 -24.83 -49.15 19.54
N TYR A 591 -24.54 -48.33 18.53
CA TYR A 591 -23.27 -47.64 18.33
C TYR A 591 -23.52 -46.33 17.56
N ASP A 592 -22.51 -45.50 17.42
CA ASP A 592 -22.58 -44.30 16.59
C ASP A 592 -21.63 -44.42 15.39
N LEU A 593 -22.06 -43.92 14.24
CA LEU A 593 -21.24 -43.76 13.03
C LEU A 593 -20.89 -42.28 12.86
N HIS A 594 -19.61 -41.98 12.68
CA HIS A 594 -19.07 -40.63 12.51
C HIS A 594 -18.52 -40.44 11.09
N LEU A 595 -18.69 -39.23 10.55
CA LEU A 595 -18.15 -38.74 9.29
C LEU A 595 -17.45 -37.40 9.53
N ASP A 596 -16.29 -37.21 8.92
CA ASP A 596 -15.46 -36.01 9.10
C ASP A 596 -14.53 -35.75 7.89
N ASN A 597 -13.83 -34.61 7.88
CA ASN A 597 -12.76 -34.22 6.93
C ASN A 597 -13.03 -34.58 5.46
N ILE A 598 -14.25 -34.31 4.98
CA ILE A 598 -14.62 -34.57 3.59
C ILE A 598 -13.89 -33.57 2.70
N LEU A 599 -12.97 -34.05 1.87
CA LEU A 599 -12.21 -33.25 0.92
C LEU A 599 -12.38 -33.83 -0.48
N ILE A 600 -12.76 -32.98 -1.44
CA ILE A 600 -12.85 -33.32 -2.85
C ILE A 600 -11.93 -32.37 -3.60
N LYS A 601 -10.91 -32.89 -4.28
CA LYS A 601 -9.98 -32.08 -5.08
C LYS A 601 -9.45 -32.81 -6.31
N ASN A 602 -9.03 -32.03 -7.31
CA ASN A 602 -8.07 -32.51 -8.30
C ASN A 602 -6.69 -32.61 -7.62
N TYR A 603 -5.99 -33.72 -7.83
CA TYR A 603 -4.59 -33.86 -7.45
C TYR A 603 -3.71 -33.51 -8.66
N ALA A 604 -2.63 -32.80 -8.41
CA ALA A 604 -1.63 -32.46 -9.42
C ALA A 604 -0.89 -33.73 -9.92
N PRO A 605 -0.80 -33.95 -11.25
CA PRO A 605 0.20 -34.83 -11.85
C PRO A 605 1.61 -34.53 -11.37
N TYR A 606 2.03 -33.27 -11.39
CA TYR A 606 3.30 -32.80 -10.84
C TYR A 606 3.06 -31.53 -10.01
N ASP A 607 3.60 -31.49 -8.79
CA ASP A 607 3.39 -30.41 -7.81
C ASP A 607 4.63 -30.41 -6.91
N LEU A 608 5.37 -29.28 -6.89
CA LEU A 608 6.72 -29.19 -6.34
C LEU A 608 6.82 -28.09 -5.27
N VAL A 609 6.35 -28.44 -4.07
CA VAL A 609 6.32 -27.62 -2.86
C VAL A 609 7.70 -27.13 -2.41
N ALA A 610 7.73 -25.89 -1.92
CA ALA A 610 8.77 -25.37 -1.04
C ALA A 610 8.46 -25.77 0.42
N GLU A 611 9.04 -26.87 0.92
CA GLU A 611 8.59 -27.50 2.18
C GLU A 611 9.18 -26.85 3.43
N SER A 612 10.48 -26.52 3.42
CA SER A 612 11.17 -25.93 4.57
C SER A 612 12.51 -25.30 4.21
N PHE A 613 13.02 -24.40 5.05
CA PHE A 613 14.43 -24.02 5.05
C PHE A 613 15.22 -24.97 5.96
N VAL A 614 16.34 -25.49 5.45
CA VAL A 614 17.30 -26.33 6.17
C VAL A 614 18.44 -25.49 6.74
N SER A 615 18.81 -24.43 6.02
CA SER A 615 19.84 -23.46 6.41
C SER A 615 19.56 -22.10 5.74
N PRO A 616 19.82 -20.96 6.39
CA PRO A 616 20.25 -20.82 7.78
C PRO A 616 19.13 -21.12 8.78
N ILE A 617 19.47 -21.83 9.85
CA ILE A 617 18.66 -21.96 11.07
C ILE A 617 19.07 -20.88 12.09
N GLU A 618 18.36 -20.78 13.22
CA GLU A 618 18.85 -20.02 14.38
C GLU A 618 20.13 -20.66 14.95
N GLN A 619 21.28 -20.23 14.43
CA GLN A 619 22.59 -20.55 14.97
C GLN A 619 23.01 -19.53 16.03
N ASN A 620 24.02 -19.91 16.81
CA ASN A 620 24.57 -19.06 17.85
C ASN A 620 25.24 -17.81 17.26
N CYS A 621 26.01 -17.97 16.19
CA CYS A 621 26.87 -16.95 15.59
C CYS A 621 26.73 -17.00 14.07
N PHE A 622 26.63 -15.85 13.41
CA PHE A 622 26.42 -15.78 11.95
C PHE A 622 27.61 -15.18 11.22
N GLY A 623 28.05 -15.88 10.16
CA GLY A 623 29.12 -15.46 9.25
C GLY A 623 28.70 -15.66 7.80
N THR A 624 29.49 -16.41 7.02
CA THR A 624 29.07 -16.86 5.68
C THR A 624 28.27 -18.15 5.82
N GLU A 625 26.94 -18.05 5.76
CA GLU A 625 26.02 -19.17 5.93
C GLU A 625 25.66 -19.83 4.59
N SER A 626 25.38 -21.13 4.60
CA SER A 626 24.72 -21.82 3.51
C SER A 626 23.23 -21.49 3.47
N VAL A 627 22.68 -21.33 2.27
CA VAL A 627 21.24 -21.33 2.01
C VAL A 627 20.88 -22.70 1.45
N GLU A 628 20.14 -23.50 2.20
CA GLU A 628 19.70 -24.86 1.86
C GLU A 628 18.20 -24.98 2.14
N VAL A 629 17.47 -25.54 1.19
CA VAL A 629 16.00 -25.64 1.24
C VAL A 629 15.55 -27.08 0.97
N THR A 630 14.42 -27.46 1.54
CA THR A 630 13.73 -28.72 1.24
C THR A 630 12.68 -28.45 0.17
N ILE A 631 12.73 -29.20 -0.93
CA ILE A 631 11.66 -29.25 -1.94
C ILE A 631 10.96 -30.61 -1.89
N LYS A 632 9.67 -30.65 -2.19
CA LYS A 632 8.87 -31.88 -2.12
C LYS A 632 7.95 -32.05 -3.30
N ASN A 633 7.98 -33.24 -3.89
CA ASN A 633 7.03 -33.63 -4.91
C ASN A 633 5.71 -34.09 -4.26
N ASN A 634 4.75 -33.18 -4.08
CA ASN A 634 3.39 -33.51 -3.65
C ASN A 634 2.53 -34.06 -4.80
N GLY A 635 3.01 -33.96 -6.05
CA GLY A 635 2.38 -34.52 -7.24
C GLY A 635 2.32 -36.05 -7.25
N LEU A 636 1.49 -36.60 -8.15
CA LEU A 636 1.27 -38.05 -8.30
C LEU A 636 2.39 -38.77 -9.09
N ASN A 637 3.09 -38.05 -9.97
CA ASN A 637 4.15 -38.60 -10.82
C ASN A 637 5.53 -38.29 -10.25
N ALA A 638 6.51 -39.17 -10.45
CA ALA A 638 7.91 -38.86 -10.15
C ALA A 638 8.48 -37.81 -11.13
N ILE A 639 9.26 -36.85 -10.63
CA ILE A 639 9.87 -35.77 -11.42
C ILE A 639 11.31 -36.15 -11.75
N ASP A 640 11.62 -36.35 -13.03
CA ASP A 640 13.00 -36.47 -13.52
C ASP A 640 13.53 -35.11 -13.94
N PHE A 641 14.51 -34.58 -13.20
CA PHE A 641 15.08 -33.25 -13.40
C PHE A 641 16.04 -33.18 -14.59
N SER A 642 16.47 -34.32 -15.15
CA SER A 642 17.27 -34.36 -16.38
C SER A 642 16.40 -34.20 -17.64
N VAL A 643 15.10 -34.51 -17.53
CA VAL A 643 14.10 -34.28 -18.57
C VAL A 643 13.39 -32.94 -18.38
N ASN A 644 13.05 -32.59 -17.13
CA ASN A 644 12.28 -31.40 -16.78
C ASN A 644 13.03 -30.60 -15.68
N PRO A 645 13.99 -29.74 -16.06
CA PRO A 645 14.79 -28.99 -15.09
C PRO A 645 13.95 -27.98 -14.30
N VAL A 646 14.37 -27.72 -13.06
CA VAL A 646 13.67 -26.84 -12.12
C VAL A 646 14.57 -25.67 -11.72
N THR A 647 14.00 -24.46 -11.70
CA THR A 647 14.65 -23.28 -11.11
C THR A 647 14.18 -23.11 -9.66
N ILE A 648 15.12 -22.86 -8.76
CA ILE A 648 14.83 -22.47 -7.38
C ILE A 648 15.54 -21.14 -7.13
N ASP A 649 14.76 -20.07 -6.97
CA ASP A 649 15.28 -18.79 -6.49
C ASP A 649 15.11 -18.70 -4.97
N VAL A 650 16.07 -18.11 -4.27
CA VAL A 650 15.89 -17.57 -2.92
C VAL A 650 16.29 -16.10 -2.92
N GLN A 651 15.29 -15.23 -2.74
CA GLN A 651 15.48 -13.80 -2.57
C GLN A 651 15.71 -13.49 -1.09
N VAL A 652 16.89 -13.00 -0.76
CA VAL A 652 17.25 -12.49 0.57
C VAL A 652 16.96 -10.99 0.63
N THR A 653 16.31 -10.54 1.68
CA THR A 653 15.95 -9.14 1.94
C THR A 653 16.17 -8.76 3.41
N GLY A 654 16.17 -7.46 3.72
CA GLY A 654 16.42 -6.93 5.06
C GLY A 654 17.76 -6.20 5.12
N VAL A 655 18.72 -6.70 5.90
CA VAL A 655 20.08 -6.13 6.00
C VAL A 655 20.82 -6.15 4.64
N VAL A 656 20.62 -7.21 3.87
CA VAL A 656 21.15 -7.39 2.51
C VAL A 656 20.01 -7.59 1.52
N ASN A 657 20.27 -7.27 0.25
CA ASN A 657 19.34 -7.53 -0.85
C ASN A 657 20.09 -8.33 -1.93
N GLN A 658 19.93 -9.65 -1.91
CA GLN A 658 20.65 -10.59 -2.77
C GLN A 658 19.72 -11.70 -3.23
N MET A 659 19.79 -12.03 -4.52
CA MET A 659 19.03 -13.12 -5.12
C MET A 659 19.97 -14.29 -5.43
N LEU A 660 19.58 -15.50 -5.04
CA LEU A 660 20.32 -16.75 -5.24
C LEU A 660 19.49 -17.68 -6.14
N THR A 661 19.92 -17.91 -7.38
CA THR A 661 19.30 -18.89 -8.29
C THR A 661 20.08 -20.20 -8.30
N TYR A 662 19.38 -21.33 -8.14
CA TYR A 662 19.89 -22.66 -8.45
C TYR A 662 19.08 -23.32 -9.58
N GLN A 663 19.76 -24.11 -10.41
CA GLN A 663 19.18 -24.88 -11.51
C GLN A 663 19.35 -26.37 -11.22
N LEU A 664 18.27 -27.06 -10.90
CA LEU A 664 18.25 -28.50 -10.66
C LEU A 664 17.98 -29.23 -11.98
N THR A 665 19.05 -29.76 -12.59
CA THR A 665 19.02 -30.35 -13.95
C THR A 665 19.38 -31.84 -13.98
N SER A 666 19.33 -32.52 -12.84
CA SER A 666 19.69 -33.95 -12.73
C SER A 666 19.17 -34.56 -11.43
N GLY A 667 18.80 -35.83 -11.46
CA GLY A 667 18.20 -36.55 -10.34
C GLY A 667 16.71 -36.83 -10.55
N ASN A 668 16.09 -37.51 -9.59
CA ASN A 668 14.68 -37.87 -9.65
C ASN A 668 14.05 -37.75 -8.25
N LEU A 669 12.93 -37.04 -8.15
CA LEU A 669 12.13 -36.92 -6.93
C LEU A 669 10.81 -37.68 -7.07
N ALA A 670 10.71 -38.80 -6.34
CA ALA A 670 9.52 -39.65 -6.35
C ALA A 670 8.29 -38.93 -5.76
N SER A 671 7.09 -39.38 -6.14
CA SER A 671 5.84 -38.87 -5.57
C SER A 671 5.83 -39.00 -4.03
N GLN A 672 5.38 -37.94 -3.36
CA GLN A 672 5.38 -37.73 -1.90
C GLN A 672 6.77 -37.68 -1.23
N ALA A 673 7.86 -37.68 -2.00
CA ALA A 673 9.22 -37.59 -1.45
C ALA A 673 9.72 -36.13 -1.39
N SER A 674 10.53 -35.86 -0.37
CA SER A 674 11.25 -34.60 -0.17
C SER A 674 12.75 -34.76 -0.44
N MET A 675 13.42 -33.70 -0.86
CA MET A 675 14.88 -33.63 -0.95
C MET A 675 15.40 -32.24 -0.55
N ASN A 676 16.57 -32.22 0.07
CA ASN A 676 17.29 -30.99 0.34
C ASN A 676 18.08 -30.55 -0.91
N GLN A 677 18.20 -29.24 -1.12
CA GLN A 677 19.05 -28.64 -2.13
C GLN A 677 19.74 -27.38 -1.59
N MET A 678 21.07 -27.34 -1.66
CA MET A 678 21.86 -26.14 -1.40
C MET A 678 21.71 -25.18 -2.59
N ILE A 679 21.31 -23.94 -2.32
CA ILE A 679 21.03 -22.90 -3.33
C ILE A 679 22.23 -21.96 -3.48
N GLY A 680 22.94 -21.67 -2.40
CA GLY A 680 24.12 -20.81 -2.41
C GLY A 680 24.63 -20.50 -1.00
N THR A 681 25.35 -19.38 -0.87
CA THR A 681 25.80 -18.84 0.41
C THR A 681 25.47 -17.35 0.53
N ILE A 682 25.40 -16.86 1.77
CA ILE A 682 25.04 -15.48 2.12
C ILE A 682 25.95 -14.97 3.24
N ASP A 683 26.35 -13.70 3.20
CA ASP A 683 27.06 -13.06 4.32
C ASP A 683 26.03 -12.49 5.30
N MET A 684 26.02 -13.06 6.51
CA MET A 684 25.16 -12.71 7.63
C MET A 684 25.98 -12.13 8.81
N SER A 685 27.17 -11.58 8.55
CA SER A 685 28.02 -11.00 9.59
C SER A 685 27.48 -9.72 10.22
N GLN A 686 26.57 -9.00 9.54
CA GLN A 686 25.95 -7.75 10.02
C GLN A 686 24.65 -8.01 10.81
N ASN A 687 24.43 -7.22 11.86
CA ASN A 687 23.26 -7.33 12.73
C ASN A 687 21.95 -6.87 12.06
N GLY A 688 20.85 -7.56 12.39
CA GLY A 688 19.50 -7.26 11.89
C GLY A 688 18.79 -8.47 11.27
N ASN A 689 17.66 -8.23 10.61
CA ASN A 689 16.79 -9.28 10.08
C ASN A 689 17.18 -9.64 8.63
N TYR A 690 17.23 -10.94 8.35
CA TYR A 690 17.43 -11.50 7.01
C TYR A 690 16.20 -12.34 6.68
N THR A 691 15.38 -11.85 5.76
CA THR A 691 14.17 -12.54 5.27
C THR A 691 14.47 -13.23 3.96
N PHE A 692 14.38 -14.55 3.96
CA PHE A 692 14.61 -15.45 2.83
C PHE A 692 13.26 -15.84 2.24
N THR A 693 13.00 -15.47 0.99
CA THR A 693 11.81 -15.90 0.25
C THR A 693 12.25 -16.83 -0.89
N GLN A 694 12.00 -18.13 -0.71
CA GLN A 694 12.14 -19.14 -1.75
C GLN A 694 10.99 -19.03 -2.75
N ARG A 695 11.28 -19.25 -4.03
CA ARG A 695 10.31 -19.49 -5.10
C ARG A 695 10.80 -20.61 -6.02
N ILE A 696 9.92 -21.57 -6.30
CA ILE A 696 10.16 -22.66 -7.25
C ILE A 696 9.49 -22.34 -8.59
N TYR A 697 10.24 -22.43 -9.70
CA TYR A 697 9.70 -22.39 -11.06
C TYR A 697 9.94 -23.72 -11.75
N PHE A 698 8.84 -24.39 -12.09
CA PHE A 698 8.83 -25.69 -12.73
C PHE A 698 7.72 -25.70 -13.78
N THR A 699 8.05 -26.05 -15.03
CA THR A 699 7.15 -25.82 -16.18
C THR A 699 6.01 -26.83 -16.32
N LEU A 700 5.99 -27.87 -15.49
CA LEU A 700 4.92 -28.88 -15.41
C LEU A 700 4.14 -28.78 -14.10
N ASP A 701 4.38 -27.75 -13.29
CA ASP A 701 3.77 -27.61 -11.96
C ASP A 701 2.27 -27.27 -12.06
N ASP A 702 1.43 -28.20 -11.65
CA ASP A 702 -0.02 -28.10 -11.73
C ASP A 702 -0.64 -27.35 -10.51
N ASP A 703 0.11 -27.10 -9.43
CA ASP A 703 -0.32 -26.31 -8.25
C ASP A 703 0.69 -25.23 -7.83
N THR A 704 0.79 -24.19 -8.65
CA THR A 704 1.68 -23.03 -8.41
C THR A 704 1.42 -22.25 -7.10
N THR A 705 0.44 -22.63 -6.27
CA THR A 705 0.08 -21.88 -5.05
C THR A 705 1.01 -22.15 -3.87
N ASN A 706 1.87 -23.17 -3.97
CA ASN A 706 2.64 -23.73 -2.86
C ASN A 706 4.18 -23.64 -3.05
N ASN A 707 4.59 -22.99 -4.14
CA ASN A 707 5.98 -22.82 -4.61
C ASN A 707 6.78 -21.76 -3.83
N ASP A 708 6.09 -20.92 -3.06
CA ASP A 708 6.65 -19.80 -2.31
C ASP A 708 6.72 -20.13 -0.82
N LEU A 709 7.91 -20.00 -0.22
CA LEU A 709 8.11 -20.14 1.23
C LEU A 709 8.96 -18.98 1.74
N SER A 710 8.60 -18.40 2.89
CA SER A 710 9.39 -17.35 3.53
C SER A 710 9.82 -17.71 4.96
N HIS A 711 11.11 -17.51 5.24
CA HIS A 711 11.73 -17.67 6.56
C HIS A 711 12.45 -16.36 6.94
N THR A 712 12.64 -16.09 8.23
CA THR A 712 13.36 -14.89 8.69
C THR A 712 14.23 -15.21 9.89
N VAL A 713 15.52 -14.88 9.79
CA VAL A 713 16.52 -15.07 10.84
C VAL A 713 16.95 -13.69 11.36
N THR A 714 17.09 -13.56 12.68
CA THR A 714 17.51 -12.31 13.34
C THR A 714 18.96 -12.42 13.81
N VAL A 715 19.88 -11.81 13.07
CA VAL A 715 21.31 -11.77 13.43
C VAL A 715 21.52 -10.81 14.59
N SER A 716 22.18 -11.33 15.63
CA SER A 716 22.49 -10.66 16.90
C SER A 716 23.92 -10.99 17.35
N ASN A 717 24.87 -10.80 16.44
CA ASN A 717 26.29 -10.96 16.68
C ASN A 717 26.79 -9.88 17.68
N PRO A 718 27.71 -10.20 18.61
CA PRO A 718 28.22 -9.23 19.58
C PRO A 718 29.00 -8.11 18.89
N GLU A 719 28.73 -6.87 19.30
CA GLU A 719 29.46 -5.68 18.91
C GLU A 719 30.56 -5.39 19.94
N LEU A 720 31.75 -5.03 19.45
CA LEU A 720 32.89 -4.66 20.29
C LEU A 720 33.52 -3.37 19.78
N SER A 721 33.83 -2.47 20.71
CA SER A 721 34.85 -1.44 20.52
C SER A 721 35.71 -1.32 21.77
N ILE A 722 37.00 -1.01 21.60
CA ILE A 722 37.90 -0.63 22.69
C ILE A 722 37.90 0.90 22.80
N GLN A 723 37.51 1.41 23.98
CA GLN A 723 37.64 2.82 24.34
C GLN A 723 38.86 3.02 25.23
N GLY A 724 39.45 4.22 25.21
CA GLY A 724 40.59 4.59 26.05
C GLY A 724 41.41 5.71 25.44
N ASN A 725 42.34 6.29 26.20
CA ASN A 725 43.25 7.29 25.63
C ASN A 725 44.29 6.59 24.73
N THR A 726 44.31 6.97 23.45
CA THR A 726 45.22 6.45 22.40
C THR A 726 46.55 7.20 22.28
N GLN A 727 46.72 8.29 23.04
CA GLN A 727 47.92 9.12 23.08
C GLN A 727 48.38 9.29 24.53
N ILE A 728 49.34 8.48 24.96
CA ILE A 728 49.99 8.63 26.28
C ILE A 728 51.43 9.08 26.10
N CYS A 729 52.05 9.57 27.16
CA CYS A 729 53.43 10.00 27.14
C CYS A 729 54.35 9.01 27.85
N SER A 730 55.64 9.02 27.52
CA SER A 730 56.60 8.05 28.07
C SER A 730 56.56 8.01 29.61
N GLY A 731 56.20 6.85 30.17
CA GLY A 731 56.06 6.62 31.61
C GLY A 731 54.66 6.82 32.20
N GLN A 732 53.68 7.28 31.41
CA GLN A 732 52.26 7.31 31.81
C GLN A 732 51.58 5.95 31.59
N SER A 733 50.34 5.84 32.08
CA SER A 733 49.43 4.73 31.78
C SER A 733 48.07 5.23 31.27
N THR A 734 47.37 4.37 30.55
CA THR A 734 45.97 4.58 30.11
C THR A 734 45.15 3.35 30.47
N THR A 735 43.86 3.56 30.76
CA THR A 735 42.90 2.46 30.88
C THR A 735 42.21 2.27 29.55
N LEU A 736 42.22 1.02 29.06
CA LEU A 736 41.46 0.58 27.91
C LEU A 736 40.23 -0.19 28.42
N THR A 737 39.06 0.27 28.03
CA THR A 737 37.75 -0.25 28.44
C THR A 737 37.07 -0.90 27.25
N ALA A 738 36.70 -2.17 27.40
CA ALA A 738 35.88 -2.88 26.43
C ALA A 738 34.43 -2.36 26.47
N GLN A 739 34.01 -1.61 25.45
CA GLN A 739 32.60 -1.37 25.18
C GLN A 739 32.07 -2.47 24.27
N ALA A 740 31.67 -3.58 24.91
CA ALA A 740 31.00 -4.70 24.27
C ALA A 740 29.48 -4.56 24.42
N ASN A 741 28.77 -4.37 23.31
CA ASN A 741 27.32 -4.34 23.27
C ASN A 741 26.78 -5.67 22.78
N VAL A 742 25.80 -6.23 23.50
CA VAL A 742 25.12 -7.47 23.12
C VAL A 742 23.63 -7.25 23.27
N THR A 743 22.89 -7.39 22.17
CA THR A 743 21.44 -7.17 22.12
C THR A 743 20.74 -8.39 21.53
N GLY A 744 19.67 -8.83 22.21
CA GLY A 744 18.94 -10.05 21.91
C GLY A 744 18.78 -10.92 23.17
N MET A 745 17.76 -11.79 23.17
CA MET A 745 17.60 -12.79 24.22
C MET A 745 18.27 -14.11 23.80
N VAL A 746 18.71 -14.89 24.78
CA VAL A 746 19.31 -16.22 24.62
C VAL A 746 18.43 -17.21 25.35
N SER A 747 17.84 -18.14 24.60
CA SER A 747 17.13 -19.30 25.14
C SER A 747 18.13 -20.34 25.62
N LEU A 748 18.47 -20.31 26.90
CA LEU A 748 19.28 -21.33 27.55
C LEU A 748 18.40 -22.56 27.80
N ILE A 749 18.52 -23.53 26.90
CA ILE A 749 17.83 -24.82 26.95
C ILE A 749 18.72 -25.82 27.70
N SER A 750 18.27 -26.29 28.85
CA SER A 750 18.95 -27.31 29.66
C SER A 750 18.02 -28.50 29.88
N SER A 751 18.48 -29.73 29.68
CA SER A 751 17.64 -30.92 29.84
C SER A 751 18.32 -32.02 30.65
N ASN A 752 17.52 -32.88 31.29
CA ASN A 752 18.00 -34.10 31.92
C ASN A 752 17.19 -35.29 31.39
N SER A 753 17.87 -36.20 30.70
CA SER A 753 17.33 -37.45 30.13
C SER A 753 17.71 -38.70 30.93
N THR A 754 18.17 -38.53 32.18
CA THR A 754 18.39 -39.64 33.11
C THR A 754 17.04 -40.10 33.63
N SER A 755 16.62 -41.29 33.21
CA SER A 755 15.32 -41.85 33.60
C SER A 755 15.26 -42.11 35.11
N VAL A 756 14.24 -41.56 35.77
CA VAL A 756 13.96 -41.76 37.20
C VAL A 756 12.62 -42.44 37.37
N SER A 757 12.61 -43.64 37.98
CA SER A 757 11.37 -44.34 38.33
C SER A 757 10.57 -43.56 39.36
N ILE A 758 9.27 -43.47 39.13
CA ILE A 758 8.26 -42.92 40.05
C ILE A 758 7.64 -44.12 40.78
N PRO A 759 7.90 -44.31 42.08
CA PRO A 759 7.34 -45.43 42.85
C PRO A 759 5.91 -45.14 43.31
N ASP A 760 5.12 -46.22 43.35
CA ASP A 760 3.77 -46.28 43.91
C ASP A 760 3.64 -45.59 45.27
N ASN A 761 2.63 -44.72 45.43
CA ASN A 761 2.30 -43.99 46.66
C ASN A 761 3.44 -43.12 47.21
N ASN A 762 4.36 -42.66 46.35
CA ASN A 762 5.46 -41.81 46.76
C ASN A 762 5.04 -40.34 46.94
N SER A 763 4.28 -40.08 48.00
CA SER A 763 3.81 -38.72 48.34
C SER A 763 4.93 -37.74 48.69
N THR A 764 6.07 -38.23 49.21
CA THR A 764 7.28 -37.41 49.43
C THR A 764 7.99 -37.06 48.12
N GLY A 765 7.80 -37.86 47.06
CA GLY A 765 8.14 -37.60 45.66
C GLY A 765 9.59 -37.86 45.26
N ILE A 766 9.80 -38.22 43.99
CA ILE A 766 11.13 -38.27 43.37
C ILE A 766 11.54 -36.88 42.86
N THR A 767 12.85 -36.65 42.72
CA THR A 767 13.38 -35.41 42.13
C THR A 767 14.37 -35.74 41.02
N SER A 768 14.17 -35.14 39.85
CA SER A 768 15.18 -35.07 38.79
C SER A 768 15.73 -33.64 38.74
N ASN A 769 17.05 -33.50 38.58
CA ASN A 769 17.75 -32.25 38.80
C ASN A 769 18.36 -31.72 37.50
N ILE A 770 18.33 -30.39 37.31
CA ILE A 770 19.07 -29.68 36.24
C ILE A 770 19.87 -28.56 36.91
N THR A 771 21.18 -28.53 36.70
CA THR A 771 22.06 -27.48 37.23
C THR A 771 22.36 -26.46 36.14
N VAL A 772 22.00 -25.20 36.39
CA VAL A 772 22.29 -24.06 35.52
C VAL A 772 23.52 -23.34 36.08
N SER A 773 24.57 -23.21 35.26
CA SER A 773 25.85 -22.58 35.65
C SER A 773 26.16 -21.27 34.92
N ASN A 774 25.55 -21.03 33.75
CA ASN A 774 26.01 -20.01 32.79
C ASN A 774 25.08 -18.78 32.74
N ILE A 775 24.70 -18.24 33.90
CA ILE A 775 23.92 -16.99 34.04
C ILE A 775 24.39 -16.19 35.26
N SER A 776 24.11 -14.88 35.28
CA SER A 776 24.39 -14.06 36.47
C SER A 776 23.60 -14.54 37.69
N SER A 777 24.27 -14.60 38.86
CA SER A 777 23.67 -14.90 40.16
C SER A 777 22.65 -13.85 40.62
N SER A 778 22.60 -12.68 39.97
CA SER A 778 21.61 -11.62 40.26
C SER A 778 20.28 -11.78 39.53
N LEU A 779 20.16 -12.74 38.60
CA LEU A 779 18.93 -12.94 37.81
C LEU A 779 17.93 -13.78 38.58
N MET A 780 16.73 -13.23 38.80
CA MET A 780 15.65 -13.87 39.56
C MET A 780 14.98 -14.99 38.75
N ALA A 781 14.71 -16.13 39.38
CA ALA A 781 14.06 -17.30 38.79
C ALA A 781 12.79 -16.96 37.98
N ALA A 782 11.89 -16.16 38.57
CA ALA A 782 10.65 -15.66 37.97
C ALA A 782 10.83 -14.92 36.63
N ASN A 783 11.91 -14.15 36.47
CA ASN A 783 12.06 -13.26 35.31
C ASN A 783 12.51 -14.01 34.06
N VAL A 784 13.37 -15.02 34.25
CA VAL A 784 14.10 -15.71 33.17
C VAL A 784 13.46 -17.04 32.77
N LEU A 785 12.77 -17.74 33.68
CA LEU A 785 12.08 -18.98 33.33
C LEU A 785 10.91 -18.69 32.39
N LYS A 786 10.91 -19.29 31.19
CA LYS A 786 9.84 -19.12 30.20
C LYS A 786 9.04 -20.38 29.95
N LYS A 787 9.72 -21.54 29.83
CA LYS A 787 9.06 -22.82 29.58
C LYS A 787 9.69 -23.93 30.43
N VAL A 788 8.84 -24.85 30.89
CA VAL A 788 9.26 -26.16 31.41
C VAL A 788 8.64 -27.21 30.50
N ILE A 789 9.46 -28.04 29.87
CA ILE A 789 8.99 -29.10 28.96
C ILE A 789 9.15 -30.43 29.67
N ILE A 790 8.07 -31.22 29.75
CA ILE A 790 8.16 -32.64 30.06
C ILE A 790 8.23 -33.36 28.71
N ASP A 791 9.45 -33.57 28.23
CA ASP A 791 9.71 -34.27 26.97
C ASP A 791 9.10 -35.67 26.98
N SER A 792 9.28 -36.41 28.08
CA SER A 792 8.66 -37.71 28.29
C SER A 792 8.63 -38.10 29.78
N LEU A 793 7.42 -38.25 30.32
CA LEU A 793 7.11 -38.92 31.60
C LEU A 793 5.96 -39.89 31.34
N THR A 794 6.18 -41.16 31.66
CA THR A 794 5.16 -42.21 31.57
C THR A 794 4.65 -42.62 32.95
N HIS A 795 3.35 -42.90 33.09
CA HIS A 795 2.75 -43.46 34.32
C HIS A 795 1.51 -44.28 33.95
N THR A 796 1.13 -45.26 34.77
CA THR A 796 -0.09 -46.06 34.55
C THR A 796 -1.38 -45.28 34.82
N TYR A 797 -1.31 -44.28 35.71
CA TYR A 797 -2.33 -43.26 35.97
C TYR A 797 -1.61 -41.94 36.32
N VAL A 798 -2.05 -40.79 35.81
CA VAL A 798 -1.44 -39.48 36.17
C VAL A 798 -2.40 -38.52 36.89
N GLY A 799 -3.65 -38.94 37.07
CA GLY A 799 -4.67 -38.15 37.77
C GLY A 799 -4.44 -37.98 39.28
N ASP A 800 -3.47 -38.69 39.84
CA ASP A 800 -2.95 -38.60 41.21
C ASP A 800 -1.64 -37.78 41.29
N LEU A 801 -0.85 -37.73 40.22
CA LEU A 801 0.45 -37.11 40.21
C LEU A 801 0.40 -35.61 40.54
N LYS A 802 1.35 -35.20 41.38
CA LYS A 802 1.68 -33.80 41.67
C LYS A 802 3.09 -33.51 41.17
N ILE A 803 3.19 -32.66 40.16
CA ILE A 803 4.43 -32.23 39.54
C ILE A 803 4.73 -30.80 39.98
N ASP A 804 5.81 -30.64 40.74
CA ASP A 804 6.30 -29.35 41.26
C ASP A 804 7.65 -29.00 40.63
N LEU A 805 7.86 -27.74 40.27
CA LEU A 805 9.19 -27.23 39.95
C LEU A 805 9.74 -26.46 41.16
N ILE A 806 10.96 -26.82 41.57
CA ILE A 806 11.68 -26.22 42.68
C ILE A 806 12.89 -25.47 42.12
N ALA A 807 12.97 -24.17 42.41
CA ALA A 807 14.09 -23.30 42.04
C ALA A 807 15.29 -23.47 42.99
N PRO A 808 16.49 -22.91 42.67
CA PRO A 808 17.70 -23.08 43.47
C PRO A 808 17.61 -22.61 44.94
N ASP A 809 16.74 -21.64 45.27
CA ASP A 809 16.47 -21.19 46.65
C ASP A 809 15.48 -22.10 47.41
N ASN A 810 14.90 -23.10 46.74
CA ASN A 810 13.81 -23.98 47.14
C ASN A 810 12.41 -23.33 47.17
N SER A 811 12.24 -22.13 46.61
CA SER A 811 10.91 -21.68 46.19
C SER A 811 10.33 -22.65 45.17
N THR A 812 9.03 -22.88 45.24
CA THR A 812 8.36 -24.00 44.57
C THR A 812 7.07 -23.54 43.93
N ILE A 813 6.85 -23.92 42.67
CA ILE A 813 5.58 -23.78 41.97
C ILE A 813 5.03 -25.15 41.62
N ASN A 814 3.70 -25.28 41.65
CA ASN A 814 3.04 -26.44 41.08
C ASN A 814 2.85 -26.26 39.57
N LEU A 815 3.30 -27.24 38.79
CA LEU A 815 3.02 -27.33 37.35
C LEU A 815 1.72 -28.10 37.11
N VAL A 816 1.56 -29.23 37.80
CA VAL A 816 0.39 -30.13 37.73
C VAL A 816 0.03 -30.61 39.13
N ASN A 817 -1.25 -30.64 39.47
CA ASN A 817 -1.75 -31.25 40.71
C ASN A 817 -3.01 -32.06 40.40
N GLN A 818 -2.87 -33.39 40.28
CA GLN A 818 -3.99 -34.33 40.10
C GLN A 818 -4.83 -34.01 38.86
N ARG A 819 -4.28 -34.31 37.66
CA ARG A 819 -4.88 -34.03 36.35
C ARG A 819 -4.68 -35.22 35.41
N GLY A 820 -5.71 -35.58 34.64
CA GLY A 820 -5.67 -36.73 33.74
C GLY A 820 -6.23 -38.01 34.35
N SER A 821 -5.95 -39.14 33.70
CA SER A 821 -6.55 -40.45 33.96
C SER A 821 -5.54 -41.61 33.72
N SER A 822 -6.02 -42.85 33.51
CA SER A 822 -5.16 -44.02 33.24
C SER A 822 -4.69 -44.04 31.79
N GLY A 823 -3.38 -44.26 31.58
CA GLY A 823 -2.76 -44.26 30.25
C GLY A 823 -2.47 -42.86 29.67
N ASP A 824 -2.93 -41.80 30.32
CA ASP A 824 -2.43 -40.44 30.10
C ASP A 824 -0.93 -40.38 30.43
N ASN A 825 -0.12 -39.80 29.54
CA ASN A 825 1.31 -39.60 29.73
C ASN A 825 1.66 -38.14 29.40
N PHE A 826 2.74 -37.59 29.97
CA PHE A 826 3.23 -36.26 29.63
C PHE A 826 4.35 -36.38 28.58
N ILE A 827 4.01 -36.15 27.31
CA ILE A 827 4.91 -36.37 26.16
C ILE A 827 4.97 -35.06 25.36
N GLY A 828 6.14 -34.43 25.30
CA GLY A 828 6.29 -33.11 24.69
C GLY A 828 5.38 -32.04 25.31
N THR A 829 5.04 -32.17 26.60
CA THR A 829 4.15 -31.23 27.30
C THR A 829 4.93 -29.97 27.65
N ILE A 830 4.49 -28.80 27.17
CA ILE A 830 5.13 -27.51 27.42
C ILE A 830 4.31 -26.73 28.44
N PHE A 831 4.88 -26.43 29.61
CA PHE A 831 4.33 -25.47 30.55
C PHE A 831 4.83 -24.07 30.24
N ASP A 832 3.94 -23.21 29.77
CA ASP A 832 4.20 -21.83 29.37
C ASP A 832 3.15 -20.91 30.03
N PRO A 833 3.55 -19.87 30.80
CA PRO A 833 2.62 -19.00 31.50
C PRO A 833 1.72 -18.16 30.56
N THR A 834 2.09 -18.02 29.29
CA THR A 834 1.34 -17.29 28.25
C THR A 834 0.34 -18.16 27.48
N ALA A 835 0.43 -19.49 27.59
CA ALA A 835 -0.46 -20.41 26.89
C ALA A 835 -1.94 -20.16 27.24
N THR A 836 -2.83 -20.27 26.26
CA THR A 836 -4.26 -19.98 26.39
C THR A 836 -4.99 -21.01 27.27
N THR A 837 -4.69 -22.29 27.09
CA THR A 837 -5.30 -23.42 27.82
C THR A 837 -4.63 -23.64 29.18
N PRO A 838 -5.32 -23.48 30.33
CA PRO A 838 -4.77 -23.88 31.62
C PRO A 838 -4.85 -25.39 31.82
N ILE A 839 -3.80 -25.97 32.38
CA ILE A 839 -3.78 -27.41 32.74
C ILE A 839 -4.91 -27.75 33.75
N SER A 840 -5.31 -26.77 34.57
CA SER A 840 -6.41 -26.89 35.54
C SER A 840 -7.81 -27.05 34.93
N SER A 841 -7.98 -26.82 33.62
CA SER A 841 -9.24 -27.13 32.92
C SER A 841 -9.37 -28.61 32.51
N ILE A 842 -8.32 -29.43 32.66
CA ILE A 842 -8.30 -30.81 32.18
C ILE A 842 -8.63 -31.76 33.33
N THR A 843 -9.91 -32.13 33.43
CA THR A 843 -10.43 -32.94 34.53
C THR A 843 -10.43 -34.45 34.27
N SER A 844 -10.30 -34.91 33.01
CA SER A 844 -10.01 -36.30 32.60
C SER A 844 -9.92 -36.43 31.07
N ALA A 845 -9.38 -37.56 30.59
CA ALA A 845 -9.59 -38.11 29.24
C ALA A 845 -8.93 -37.42 28.02
N ASN A 846 -7.78 -36.75 28.18
CA ASN A 846 -6.99 -36.20 27.06
C ASN A 846 -5.54 -36.76 27.04
N ALA A 847 -5.44 -38.08 26.97
CA ALA A 847 -4.18 -38.81 26.85
C ALA A 847 -3.61 -38.79 25.42
N PRO A 848 -2.28 -38.62 25.22
CA PRO A 848 -1.29 -38.05 26.14
C PRO A 848 -1.32 -36.52 26.15
N PHE A 849 -0.93 -35.92 27.28
CA PHE A 849 -0.74 -34.47 27.40
C PHE A 849 0.38 -34.01 26.46
N THR A 850 -0.01 -33.32 25.39
CA THR A 850 0.86 -32.90 24.28
C THR A 850 0.61 -31.43 23.96
N GLY A 851 1.64 -30.69 23.57
CA GLY A 851 1.52 -29.26 23.30
C GLY A 851 1.58 -28.38 24.56
N SER A 852 1.09 -27.14 24.44
CA SER A 852 1.35 -26.07 25.44
C SER A 852 0.18 -25.78 26.38
N TYR A 853 0.47 -25.71 27.67
CA TYR A 853 -0.48 -25.46 28.74
C TYR A 853 0.03 -24.42 29.74
N ARG A 854 -0.88 -23.62 30.30
CA ARG A 854 -0.57 -22.72 31.41
C ARG A 854 -0.59 -23.52 32.73
N PRO A 855 0.50 -23.49 33.52
CA PRO A 855 0.63 -24.27 34.76
C PRO A 855 -0.36 -23.86 35.85
N GLU A 856 -0.54 -24.72 36.86
CA GLU A 856 -1.38 -24.45 38.04
C GLU A 856 -0.91 -23.21 38.84
N ASN A 857 0.40 -22.91 38.84
CA ASN A 857 0.97 -21.73 39.48
C ASN A 857 1.81 -20.91 38.49
N ASN A 858 1.71 -19.58 38.58
CA ASN A 858 2.47 -18.66 37.74
C ASN A 858 3.96 -18.67 38.11
N PHE A 859 4.86 -18.68 37.13
CA PHE A 859 6.32 -18.68 37.33
C PHE A 859 6.82 -17.48 38.15
N ASN A 860 6.08 -16.37 38.17
CA ASN A 860 6.32 -15.20 39.02
C ASN A 860 6.22 -15.48 40.54
N MET A 861 5.78 -16.67 40.96
CA MET A 861 5.79 -17.11 42.36
C MET A 861 7.14 -17.69 42.81
N LEU A 862 8.08 -17.92 41.89
CA LEU A 862 9.45 -18.33 42.23
C LEU A 862 10.28 -17.13 42.71
N THR A 863 11.04 -17.34 43.79
CA THR A 863 11.97 -16.36 44.35
C THR A 863 13.42 -16.75 44.09
N GLY A 864 14.35 -15.95 44.59
CA GLY A 864 15.78 -16.26 44.56
C GLY A 864 16.42 -16.31 43.17
N PRO A 865 17.71 -16.69 43.12
CA PRO A 865 18.48 -16.72 41.88
C PRO A 865 18.08 -17.89 40.98
N ALA A 866 18.10 -17.66 39.67
CA ALA A 866 17.96 -18.70 38.66
C ALA A 866 19.23 -19.58 38.54
N LEU A 867 20.38 -19.10 39.03
CA LEU A 867 21.66 -19.82 39.03
C LEU A 867 21.65 -20.94 40.09
N GLY A 868 22.03 -22.16 39.71
CA GLY A 868 22.11 -23.32 40.60
C GLY A 868 21.26 -24.52 40.17
N THR A 869 20.96 -25.41 41.11
CA THR A 869 20.25 -26.67 40.82
C THR A 869 18.74 -26.54 40.98
N TRP A 870 18.06 -26.50 39.84
CA TRP A 870 16.61 -26.67 39.71
C TRP A 870 16.24 -28.15 39.84
N LYS A 871 15.02 -28.42 40.31
CA LYS A 871 14.53 -29.79 40.57
C LYS A 871 13.10 -29.91 40.07
N LEU A 872 12.84 -30.83 39.14
CA LEU A 872 11.48 -31.28 38.84
C LEU A 872 11.14 -32.39 39.84
N LYS A 873 10.16 -32.14 40.69
CA LYS A 873 9.66 -33.09 41.66
C LYS A 873 8.37 -33.73 41.14
N VAL A 874 8.30 -35.06 41.20
CA VAL A 874 7.07 -35.81 40.89
C VAL A 874 6.70 -36.63 42.13
N SER A 875 5.58 -36.28 42.75
CA SER A 875 4.93 -37.07 43.81
C SER A 875 3.77 -37.86 43.23
N ASP A 876 3.67 -39.14 43.60
CA ASP A 876 2.45 -39.93 43.47
C ASP A 876 1.66 -39.84 44.78
N LEU A 877 0.33 -39.72 44.69
CA LEU A 877 -0.57 -39.48 45.81
C LEU A 877 -1.63 -40.59 46.01
N ALA A 878 -1.65 -41.62 45.15
CA ALA A 878 -2.59 -42.75 45.26
C ALA A 878 -1.81 -44.07 45.47
N SER A 879 -2.40 -45.21 45.10
CA SER A 879 -1.74 -46.52 45.24
C SER A 879 -2.29 -47.54 44.26
N SER A 880 -1.40 -48.39 43.71
CA SER A 880 -1.54 -49.37 42.60
C SER A 880 -0.89 -48.94 41.27
N ASP A 881 -0.16 -47.83 41.22
CA ASP A 881 0.32 -47.21 39.98
C ASP A 881 1.84 -46.92 40.00
N VAL A 882 2.49 -46.89 38.83
CA VAL A 882 3.94 -46.67 38.70
C VAL A 882 4.30 -46.01 37.37
N GLY A 883 5.49 -45.43 37.29
CA GLY A 883 6.00 -44.90 36.03
C GLY A 883 7.46 -44.47 36.03
N VAL A 884 7.84 -43.67 35.03
CA VAL A 884 9.20 -43.19 34.81
C VAL A 884 9.17 -41.78 34.21
N LEU A 885 9.85 -40.83 34.86
CA LEU A 885 10.25 -39.58 34.23
C LEU A 885 11.50 -39.87 33.37
N HIS A 886 11.35 -39.91 32.05
CA HIS A 886 12.44 -40.23 31.13
C HIS A 886 13.29 -39.00 30.75
N LYS A 887 12.65 -37.89 30.39
CA LYS A 887 13.32 -36.62 30.08
C LYS A 887 12.44 -35.42 30.41
N TRP A 888 13.07 -34.36 30.90
CA TRP A 888 12.49 -33.01 30.99
C TRP A 888 13.54 -31.93 30.66
N THR A 889 13.05 -30.74 30.32
CA THR A 889 13.84 -29.60 29.82
C THR A 889 13.36 -28.29 30.44
N LEU A 890 14.31 -27.42 30.82
CA LEU A 890 14.08 -26.02 31.18
C LEU A 890 14.46 -25.11 30.02
N VAL A 891 13.66 -24.09 29.76
CA VAL A 891 13.98 -22.99 28.84
C VAL A 891 13.99 -21.68 29.64
N LEU A 892 15.17 -21.09 29.74
CA LEU A 892 15.43 -19.82 30.44
C LEU A 892 15.83 -18.78 29.39
N GLU A 893 15.09 -17.69 29.25
CA GLU A 893 15.52 -16.56 28.42
C GLU A 893 16.29 -15.54 29.28
N VAL A 894 17.52 -15.23 28.87
CA VAL A 894 18.33 -14.15 29.44
C VAL A 894 18.72 -13.16 28.35
N ASN A 895 18.95 -11.89 28.68
CA ASN A 895 19.62 -10.99 27.74
C ASN A 895 21.02 -11.54 27.45
N ASN A 896 21.43 -11.54 26.17
CA ASN A 896 22.76 -11.98 25.78
C ASN A 896 23.83 -11.11 26.48
N TYR A 897 24.94 -11.72 26.90
CA TYR A 897 25.96 -11.05 27.68
C TYR A 897 27.35 -11.66 27.44
N ILE A 898 28.41 -10.89 27.72
CA ILE A 898 29.79 -11.34 27.55
C ILE A 898 30.19 -12.28 28.69
N VAL A 899 30.63 -13.50 28.34
CA VAL A 899 31.09 -14.51 29.31
C VAL A 899 32.61 -14.47 29.50
N SER A 900 33.38 -13.95 28.55
CA SER A 900 34.83 -13.73 28.72
C SER A 900 35.38 -12.58 27.89
N TYR A 901 36.44 -11.97 28.41
CA TYR A 901 37.33 -11.05 27.72
C TYR A 901 38.72 -11.70 27.67
N SER A 902 39.48 -11.46 26.60
CA SER A 902 40.84 -11.99 26.42
C SER A 902 41.69 -11.01 25.62
N TRP A 903 42.60 -10.33 26.29
CA TRP A 903 43.46 -9.30 25.71
C TRP A 903 44.81 -9.89 25.26
N SER A 904 45.43 -9.27 24.25
CA SER A 904 46.74 -9.68 23.71
C SER A 904 47.91 -9.61 24.71
N ASN A 905 47.71 -8.95 25.86
CA ASN A 905 48.65 -8.93 26.99
C ASN A 905 48.37 -10.02 28.05
N GLY A 906 47.39 -10.90 27.82
CA GLY A 906 47.01 -12.00 28.71
C GLY A 906 46.00 -11.64 29.81
N GLN A 907 45.46 -10.42 29.85
CA GLN A 907 44.43 -10.04 30.82
C GLN A 907 43.02 -10.45 30.36
N THR A 908 42.09 -10.60 31.31
CA THR A 908 40.75 -11.18 31.07
C THR A 908 39.59 -10.35 31.65
N THR A 909 39.85 -9.09 32.01
CA THR A 909 38.86 -8.14 32.52
C THR A 909 38.31 -7.23 31.42
N PRO A 910 37.12 -6.61 31.58
CA PRO A 910 36.60 -5.63 30.61
C PRO A 910 37.49 -4.40 30.51
N ASP A 911 38.01 -3.95 31.66
CA ASP A 911 38.98 -2.85 31.77
C ASP A 911 40.39 -3.41 31.98
N ILE A 912 41.38 -2.84 31.29
CA ILE A 912 42.81 -3.07 31.55
C ILE A 912 43.56 -1.74 31.64
N THR A 913 44.59 -1.66 32.48
CA THR A 913 45.48 -0.50 32.55
C THR A 913 46.84 -0.85 31.97
N VAL A 914 47.26 -0.10 30.96
CA VAL A 914 48.48 -0.36 30.16
C VAL A 914 49.44 0.82 30.21
N SER A 915 50.74 0.53 30.20
CA SER A 915 51.85 1.51 30.20
C SER A 915 52.94 1.12 29.21
N PRO A 916 52.63 1.04 27.90
CA PRO A 916 53.64 0.73 26.88
C PRO A 916 54.72 1.81 26.81
N SER A 917 55.95 1.42 26.46
CA SER A 917 57.11 2.32 26.31
C SER A 917 57.37 2.76 24.86
N GLN A 918 56.68 2.15 23.90
CA GLN A 918 56.64 2.47 22.47
C GLN A 918 55.22 2.19 21.94
N ASN A 919 54.85 2.72 20.77
CA ASN A 919 53.52 2.50 20.17
C ASN A 919 53.16 1.01 20.14
N THR A 920 52.07 0.63 20.83
CA THR A 920 51.70 -0.77 21.07
C THR A 920 50.22 -0.98 20.77
N THR A 921 49.91 -2.01 19.98
CA THR A 921 48.54 -2.40 19.67
C THR A 921 48.05 -3.46 20.64
N TYR A 922 46.94 -3.18 21.32
CA TYR A 922 46.23 -4.12 22.17
C TYR A 922 45.04 -4.66 21.41
N THR A 923 44.96 -5.99 21.27
CA THR A 923 43.83 -6.69 20.65
C THR A 923 43.00 -7.32 21.75
N LEU A 924 41.68 -7.19 21.68
CA LEU A 924 40.73 -7.84 22.57
C LEU A 924 39.88 -8.83 21.77
N THR A 925 39.82 -10.07 22.25
CA THR A 925 38.76 -11.02 21.89
C THR A 925 37.72 -11.06 23.02
N ILE A 926 36.46 -10.77 22.72
CA ILE A 926 35.34 -11.12 23.60
C ILE A 926 34.74 -12.46 23.18
N THR A 927 34.06 -13.13 24.12
CA THR A 927 33.14 -14.24 23.83
C THR A 927 31.80 -13.99 24.53
N ASP A 928 30.69 -14.11 23.81
CA ASP A 928 29.33 -13.98 24.37
C ASP A 928 28.77 -15.31 24.91
N ALA A 929 27.58 -15.26 25.53
CA ALA A 929 26.91 -16.42 26.11
C ALA A 929 26.44 -17.47 25.07
N LYS A 930 26.44 -17.13 23.77
CA LYS A 930 26.23 -18.06 22.66
C LYS A 930 27.54 -18.72 22.19
N GLY A 931 28.70 -18.23 22.62
CA GLY A 931 30.03 -18.70 22.23
C GLY A 931 30.67 -17.91 21.08
N CYS A 932 30.07 -16.79 20.69
CA CYS A 932 30.51 -15.99 19.55
C CYS A 932 31.67 -15.10 19.91
N THR A 933 32.72 -15.16 19.09
CA THR A 933 33.92 -14.33 19.28
C THR A 933 33.87 -13.09 18.40
N LYS A 934 34.24 -11.94 18.98
CA LYS A 934 34.50 -10.70 18.23
C LYS A 934 35.88 -10.20 18.63
N THR A 935 36.65 -9.75 17.65
CA THR A 935 37.95 -9.11 17.87
C THR A 935 37.90 -7.64 17.49
N ASP A 936 38.56 -6.81 18.29
CA ASP A 936 38.87 -5.42 18.01
C ASP A 936 40.32 -5.13 18.44
N SER A 937 40.93 -4.07 17.94
CA SER A 937 42.31 -3.70 18.28
C SER A 937 42.54 -2.20 18.30
N LEU A 938 43.09 -1.70 19.41
CA LEU A 938 43.42 -0.29 19.61
C LEU A 938 44.93 -0.09 19.76
N SER A 939 45.49 0.83 18.97
CA SER A 939 46.89 1.24 19.10
C SER A 939 47.01 2.39 20.10
N VAL A 940 47.71 2.14 21.21
CA VAL A 940 48.16 3.17 22.14
C VAL A 940 49.49 3.68 21.63
N ASN A 941 49.51 4.92 21.15
CA ASN A 941 50.72 5.61 20.74
C ASN A 941 51.38 6.23 21.97
N VAL A 942 52.71 6.14 22.02
CA VAL A 942 53.53 6.72 23.08
C VAL A 942 54.19 7.97 22.52
N GLY A 943 53.56 9.11 22.79
CA GLY A 943 54.14 10.42 22.55
C GLY A 943 55.49 10.54 23.25
N GLN A 944 56.54 10.72 22.45
CA GLN A 944 57.80 11.24 22.93
C GLN A 944 57.80 12.75 22.66
N THR A 945 58.27 13.53 23.63
CA THR A 945 58.49 14.98 23.52
C THR A 945 59.66 15.24 22.58
N SER A 946 59.45 15.04 21.27
CA SER A 946 60.47 15.15 20.23
C SER A 946 60.88 16.61 19.97
N ASN A 947 60.02 17.55 20.34
CA ASN A 947 60.30 18.98 20.29
C ASN A 947 60.47 19.48 21.74
N MET A 948 61.72 19.75 22.10
CA MET A 948 62.07 20.53 23.27
C MET A 948 61.88 22.00 22.92
N LEU A 949 61.10 22.74 23.72
CA LEU A 949 61.00 24.19 23.57
C LEU A 949 62.38 24.83 23.83
N ASN A 950 62.80 25.73 22.94
CA ASN A 950 64.07 26.45 23.05
C ASN A 950 64.02 27.74 22.20
N LEU A 951 63.98 28.90 22.85
CA LEU A 951 63.96 30.23 22.23
C LEU A 951 65.35 30.74 21.81
N GLY A 952 66.41 29.99 22.10
CA GLY A 952 67.79 30.34 21.77
C GLY A 952 68.55 31.01 22.91
N GLN A 953 69.57 31.80 22.57
CA GLN A 953 70.33 32.62 23.52
C GLN A 953 69.80 34.06 23.50
N ASP A 954 70.06 34.80 24.58
CA ASP A 954 69.71 36.21 24.71
C ASP A 954 70.19 37.04 23.51
N ILE A 955 69.31 37.91 22.99
CA ILE A 955 69.50 38.61 21.72
C ILE A 955 69.80 40.08 21.99
N VAL A 956 70.90 40.59 21.42
CA VAL A 956 71.29 42.00 21.52
C VAL A 956 71.21 42.67 20.15
N VAL A 957 70.44 43.75 20.03
CA VAL A 957 70.28 44.55 18.79
C VAL A 957 70.27 46.05 19.08
N CYS A 958 70.21 46.88 18.04
CA CYS A 958 70.17 48.34 18.16
C CYS A 958 68.74 48.90 18.01
N GLU A 959 68.51 50.07 18.61
CA GLU A 959 67.24 50.78 18.63
C GLU A 959 66.64 51.01 17.23
N GLY A 960 65.38 50.58 17.08
CA GLY A 960 64.63 50.59 15.81
C GLY A 960 64.77 49.32 14.97
N GLN A 961 65.49 48.29 15.42
CA GLN A 961 65.43 46.95 14.81
C GLN A 961 64.30 46.09 15.40
N ILE A 962 63.82 45.14 14.61
CA ILE A 962 62.78 44.17 14.98
C ILE A 962 63.43 42.81 15.17
N VAL A 963 63.24 42.20 16.34
CA VAL A 963 63.64 40.82 16.62
C VAL A 963 62.42 39.91 16.43
N THR A 964 62.57 38.85 15.64
CA THR A 964 61.56 37.77 15.57
C THR A 964 61.99 36.66 16.52
N LEU A 965 61.13 36.30 17.47
CA LEU A 965 61.29 35.14 18.35
C LEU A 965 60.42 33.99 17.81
N ASP A 966 60.91 32.76 17.89
CA ASP A 966 60.24 31.56 17.38
C ASP A 966 60.28 30.45 18.44
N ALA A 967 59.09 29.96 18.84
CA ALA A 967 58.93 28.84 19.76
C ALA A 967 59.09 27.46 19.08
N GLY A 968 59.23 27.45 17.75
CA GLY A 968 59.20 26.24 16.92
C GLY A 968 57.77 25.77 16.64
N ASN A 969 57.60 25.04 15.54
CA ASN A 969 56.30 24.46 15.17
C ASN A 969 56.18 23.03 15.72
N GLY A 970 54.97 22.66 16.18
CA GLY A 970 54.64 21.29 16.60
C GLY A 970 53.79 21.20 17.87
N PHE A 971 53.71 22.28 18.63
CA PHE A 971 52.89 22.38 19.85
C PHE A 971 51.42 22.68 19.52
N SER A 972 50.51 22.21 20.39
CA SER A 972 49.05 22.34 20.27
C SER A 972 48.52 23.72 20.69
N SER A 973 49.25 24.45 21.55
CA SER A 973 49.02 25.87 21.82
C SER A 973 50.30 26.59 22.19
N TYR A 974 50.27 27.92 22.08
CA TYR A 974 51.32 28.86 22.44
C TYR A 974 50.69 30.00 23.23
N LEU A 975 51.36 30.48 24.27
CA LEU A 975 50.97 31.65 25.05
C LEU A 975 52.22 32.42 25.46
N TRP A 976 52.45 33.54 24.79
CA TRP A 976 53.55 34.45 25.12
C TRP A 976 53.16 35.38 26.27
N ASN A 977 54.15 35.87 27.04
CA ASN A 977 53.92 36.90 28.06
C ASN A 977 53.42 38.25 27.49
N THR A 978 53.45 38.42 26.17
CA THR A 978 52.81 39.52 25.43
C THR A 978 51.30 39.32 25.19
N GLY A 979 50.76 38.14 25.50
CA GLY A 979 49.38 37.73 25.19
C GLY A 979 49.18 37.18 23.77
N ALA A 980 50.24 37.07 22.96
CA ALA A 980 50.17 36.45 21.64
C ALA A 980 50.08 34.91 21.74
N THR A 981 49.48 34.27 20.74
CA THR A 981 49.24 32.81 20.69
C THR A 981 49.76 32.13 19.41
N THR A 982 50.64 32.81 18.68
CA THR A 982 51.31 32.32 17.47
C THR A 982 52.65 31.65 17.79
N PRO A 983 53.17 30.74 16.93
CA PRO A 983 54.50 30.15 17.12
C PRO A 983 55.64 31.17 17.16
N THR A 984 55.48 32.30 16.45
CA THR A 984 56.42 33.42 16.43
C THR A 984 55.81 34.71 16.96
N ILE A 985 56.64 35.60 17.49
CA ILE A 985 56.31 37.01 17.76
C ILE A 985 57.41 37.94 17.25
N GLN A 986 57.06 39.20 16.99
CA GLN A 986 58.01 40.27 16.68
C GLN A 986 58.07 41.27 17.84
N VAL A 987 59.28 41.64 18.27
CA VAL A 987 59.52 42.50 19.43
C VAL A 987 60.51 43.62 19.09
N THR A 988 60.25 44.80 19.65
CA THR A 988 60.95 46.06 19.34
C THR A 988 61.30 46.86 20.61
N THR A 989 61.24 46.23 21.77
CA THR A 989 61.56 46.80 23.08
C THR A 989 62.44 45.85 23.88
N SER A 990 63.34 46.38 24.70
CA SER A 990 64.12 45.58 25.65
C SER A 990 63.22 44.91 26.68
N GLY A 991 63.41 43.61 26.94
CA GLY A 991 62.63 42.87 27.92
C GLY A 991 62.89 41.36 27.90
N THR A 992 62.47 40.68 28.97
CA THR A 992 62.38 39.22 29.00
C THR A 992 61.08 38.78 28.35
N TYR A 993 61.18 37.99 27.29
CA TYR A 993 60.06 37.36 26.63
C TYR A 993 60.01 35.89 27.01
N SER A 994 58.82 35.38 27.27
CA SER A 994 58.61 33.98 27.60
C SER A 994 57.42 33.42 26.83
N VAL A 995 57.49 32.15 26.48
CA VAL A 995 56.38 31.40 25.90
C VAL A 995 56.11 30.17 26.75
N GLN A 996 54.84 29.93 27.05
CA GLN A 996 54.36 28.62 27.45
C GLN A 996 53.76 27.96 26.22
N VAL A 997 54.19 26.74 25.92
CA VAL A 997 53.60 25.89 24.88
C VAL A 997 52.95 24.67 25.51
N SER A 998 51.91 24.13 24.89
CA SER A 998 51.33 22.84 25.26
C SER A 998 51.44 21.83 24.14
N ASP A 999 51.54 20.55 24.47
CA ASP A 999 51.30 19.45 23.54
C ASP A 999 50.35 18.42 24.17
N ALA A 1000 50.34 17.17 23.69
CA ALA A 1000 49.56 16.09 24.29
C ALA A 1000 50.16 15.57 25.63
N CYS A 1001 51.37 16.00 26.00
CA CYS A 1001 52.15 15.51 27.13
C CYS A 1001 52.30 16.50 28.28
N GLY A 1002 52.09 17.78 28.06
CA GLY A 1002 52.00 18.77 29.13
C GLY A 1002 52.19 20.20 28.65
N THR A 1003 52.68 21.04 29.56
CA THR A 1003 53.16 22.38 29.25
C THR A 1003 54.68 22.42 29.37
N GLN A 1004 55.35 23.08 28.42
CA GLN A 1004 56.75 23.47 28.51
C GLN A 1004 56.80 25.01 28.50
N ASP A 1005 57.71 25.60 29.25
CA ASP A 1005 57.95 27.05 29.26
C ASP A 1005 59.44 27.38 29.13
N ASP A 1006 59.74 28.46 28.40
CA ASP A 1006 61.10 28.94 28.17
C ASP A 1006 61.14 30.47 28.04
N THR A 1007 62.31 31.07 28.26
CA THR A 1007 62.52 32.51 28.37
C THR A 1007 63.77 32.99 27.64
N VAL A 1008 63.67 34.09 26.92
CA VAL A 1008 64.80 34.77 26.27
C VAL A 1008 64.79 36.26 26.61
N VAL A 1009 65.95 36.84 26.90
CA VAL A 1009 66.11 38.29 27.10
C VAL A 1009 66.48 38.94 25.77
N VAL A 1010 65.67 39.90 25.33
CA VAL A 1010 66.01 40.79 24.22
C VAL A 1010 66.51 42.10 24.82
N THR A 1011 67.74 42.48 24.48
CA THR A 1011 68.36 43.76 24.88
C THR A 1011 68.50 44.64 23.65
N ILE A 1012 67.81 45.78 23.66
CA ILE A 1012 67.90 46.78 22.60
C ILE A 1012 68.75 47.95 23.11
N ASN A 1013 69.93 48.11 22.52
CA ASN A 1013 70.86 49.18 22.83
C ASN A 1013 70.42 50.48 22.16
N PRO A 1014 70.45 51.62 22.87
CA PRO A 1014 70.14 52.93 22.28
C PRO A 1014 71.17 53.30 21.22
N LYS A 1015 70.76 54.12 20.24
CA LYS A 1015 71.70 54.67 19.26
C LYS A 1015 72.60 55.74 19.89
N PRO A 1016 73.86 55.91 19.42
CA PRO A 1016 74.71 57.00 19.88
C PRO A 1016 74.08 58.37 19.58
N ILE A 1017 74.20 59.29 20.52
CA ILE A 1017 73.80 60.69 20.33
C ILE A 1017 74.88 61.38 19.51
N VAL A 1018 74.49 62.00 18.40
CA VAL A 1018 75.37 62.77 17.51
C VAL A 1018 74.86 64.20 17.48
N ASN A 1019 75.77 65.15 17.63
CA ASN A 1019 75.51 66.58 17.52
C ASN A 1019 76.83 67.27 17.14
N LEU A 1020 76.87 67.96 16.01
CA LEU A 1020 78.04 68.66 15.48
C LEU A 1020 78.15 70.12 15.94
N GLY A 1021 77.11 70.65 16.60
CA GLY A 1021 76.98 72.05 16.98
C GLY A 1021 76.16 72.88 15.98
N PRO A 1022 76.04 74.20 16.21
CA PRO A 1022 75.38 75.12 15.29
C PRO A 1022 76.28 75.47 14.08
N ASP A 1023 75.65 75.86 12.98
CA ASP A 1023 76.29 76.19 11.70
C ASP A 1023 77.34 77.32 11.80
N VAL A 1024 78.36 77.28 10.95
CA VAL A 1024 79.58 78.10 11.09
C VAL A 1024 79.75 79.10 9.95
N ASN A 1025 79.96 80.37 10.29
CA ASN A 1025 80.16 81.47 9.33
C ASN A 1025 81.65 81.84 9.19
N ILE A 1026 82.15 81.95 7.95
CA ILE A 1026 83.53 82.39 7.62
C ILE A 1026 83.56 83.28 6.36
N CYS A 1027 84.54 84.18 6.23
CA CYS A 1027 84.83 84.86 4.95
C CYS A 1027 85.55 83.92 3.97
N LEU A 1028 85.37 84.16 2.66
CA LEU A 1028 86.02 83.42 1.58
C LEU A 1028 87.56 83.39 1.72
N GLY A 1029 88.13 82.18 1.69
CA GLY A 1029 89.56 81.92 1.88
C GLY A 1029 89.95 81.48 3.30
N ASN A 1030 89.05 81.59 4.28
CA ASN A 1030 89.25 81.06 5.63
C ASN A 1030 88.79 79.58 5.74
N SER A 1031 89.08 78.95 6.88
CA SER A 1031 88.74 77.55 7.19
C SER A 1031 87.95 77.41 8.49
N ALA A 1032 87.10 76.39 8.60
CA ALA A 1032 86.39 76.01 9.81
C ALA A 1032 86.77 74.60 10.28
N THR A 1033 86.76 74.34 11.59
CA THR A 1033 87.02 73.00 12.17
C THR A 1033 85.73 72.44 12.76
N LEU A 1034 85.30 71.28 12.27
CA LEU A 1034 84.07 70.58 12.66
C LEU A 1034 84.43 69.39 13.56
N THR A 1035 83.70 69.16 14.65
CA THR A 1035 84.06 68.17 15.68
C THR A 1035 82.84 67.36 16.13
N ALA A 1036 82.96 66.03 16.09
CA ALA A 1036 81.94 65.10 16.56
C ALA A 1036 82.13 64.72 18.06
N PRO A 1037 81.13 64.12 18.73
CA PRO A 1037 81.24 63.64 20.11
C PRO A 1037 82.34 62.58 20.30
N ALA A 1038 83.04 62.61 21.43
CA ALA A 1038 84.20 61.73 21.69
C ALA A 1038 83.82 60.25 21.94
N ASN A 1039 84.80 59.35 21.79
CA ASN A 1039 84.73 57.91 22.06
C ASN A 1039 83.78 57.11 21.15
N LEU A 1040 83.57 57.58 19.92
CA LEU A 1040 82.83 56.87 18.86
C LEU A 1040 83.79 56.55 17.71
N THR A 1041 83.37 55.72 16.75
CA THR A 1041 84.08 55.56 15.47
C THR A 1041 83.43 56.47 14.44
N TYR A 1042 84.21 57.23 13.68
CA TYR A 1042 83.71 58.28 12.77
C TYR A 1042 83.84 57.89 11.30
N ASN A 1043 82.88 58.34 10.48
CA ASN A 1043 82.94 58.31 9.03
C ASN A 1043 82.29 59.60 8.51
N TRP A 1044 83.12 60.57 8.11
CA TRP A 1044 82.67 61.85 7.58
C TRP A 1044 82.35 61.77 6.10
N SER A 1045 81.44 62.64 5.65
CA SER A 1045 81.14 62.90 4.24
C SER A 1045 82.36 63.29 3.37
N THR A 1046 83.47 63.72 4.00
CA THR A 1046 84.76 63.97 3.35
C THR A 1046 85.60 62.71 3.11
N GLY A 1047 85.21 61.57 3.68
CA GLY A 1047 86.01 60.33 3.74
C GLY A 1047 86.96 60.23 4.94
N GLU A 1048 87.02 61.26 5.78
CA GLU A 1048 87.81 61.27 7.03
C GLU A 1048 87.17 60.41 8.13
N ASN A 1049 88.00 59.89 9.05
CA ASN A 1049 87.56 59.02 10.16
C ASN A 1049 88.04 59.50 11.55
N THR A 1050 88.52 60.74 11.64
CA THR A 1050 88.91 61.41 12.89
C THR A 1050 87.71 62.00 13.61
N GLN A 1051 87.85 62.29 14.92
CA GLN A 1051 86.80 62.99 15.68
C GLN A 1051 86.55 64.42 15.15
N ALA A 1052 87.59 65.08 14.65
CA ALA A 1052 87.50 66.44 14.12
C ALA A 1052 88.17 66.54 12.74
N ILE A 1053 87.56 67.33 11.86
CA ILE A 1053 88.02 67.64 10.50
C ILE A 1053 88.11 69.15 10.30
N THR A 1054 88.94 69.61 9.36
CA THR A 1054 89.01 71.04 8.99
C THR A 1054 88.66 71.21 7.52
N VAL A 1055 87.72 72.12 7.24
CA VAL A 1055 87.14 72.36 5.92
C VAL A 1055 87.47 73.78 5.47
N THR A 1056 87.85 73.94 4.20
CA THR A 1056 88.28 75.22 3.61
C THR A 1056 87.65 75.36 2.22
N PRO A 1057 86.37 75.77 2.12
CA PRO A 1057 85.69 75.83 0.83
C PRO A 1057 86.28 76.92 -0.07
N ALA A 1058 86.48 76.60 -1.34
CA ALA A 1058 87.20 77.46 -2.30
C ALA A 1058 86.32 78.53 -2.99
N ALA A 1059 85.03 78.60 -2.66
CA ALA A 1059 84.08 79.60 -3.14
C ALA A 1059 83.10 79.96 -2.01
N SER A 1060 82.38 81.07 -2.19
CA SER A 1060 81.28 81.50 -1.32
C SER A 1060 80.04 80.60 -1.50
N GLY A 1061 79.22 80.53 -0.46
CA GLY A 1061 78.03 79.66 -0.40
C GLY A 1061 78.00 78.77 0.85
N THR A 1062 76.97 77.92 0.92
CA THR A 1062 76.76 76.98 2.04
C THR A 1062 77.30 75.60 1.71
N TYR A 1063 78.03 75.00 2.65
CA TYR A 1063 78.61 73.66 2.52
C TYR A 1063 78.18 72.76 3.68
N THR A 1064 77.29 71.81 3.42
CA THR A 1064 76.81 70.82 4.40
C THR A 1064 77.82 69.69 4.56
N TYR A 1065 78.19 69.37 5.81
CA TYR A 1065 79.03 68.24 6.16
C TYR A 1065 78.30 67.29 7.10
N MET A 1066 78.20 66.02 6.71
CA MET A 1066 77.68 64.93 7.54
C MET A 1066 78.80 64.16 8.25
N VAL A 1067 78.54 63.69 9.47
CA VAL A 1067 79.25 62.55 10.07
C VAL A 1067 78.27 61.41 10.34
N MET A 1068 78.68 60.17 10.05
CA MET A 1068 78.08 58.97 10.60
C MET A 1068 79.02 58.40 11.67
N VAL A 1069 78.47 57.94 12.79
CA VAL A 1069 79.25 57.39 13.89
C VAL A 1069 78.69 56.06 14.39
N SER A 1070 79.55 55.19 14.91
CA SER A 1070 79.18 53.97 15.64
C SER A 1070 79.70 53.97 17.07
N ASP A 1071 78.91 53.41 17.99
CA ASP A 1071 79.33 53.17 19.38
C ASP A 1071 80.06 51.83 19.54
N ALA A 1072 80.43 51.49 20.78
CA ALA A 1072 81.08 50.22 21.12
C ALA A 1072 80.17 48.99 20.94
N ASN A 1073 78.85 49.17 20.86
CA ASN A 1073 77.87 48.12 20.56
C ASN A 1073 77.59 47.98 19.05
N SER A 1074 78.33 48.69 18.19
CA SER A 1074 78.11 48.80 16.74
C SER A 1074 76.78 49.46 16.33
N CYS A 1075 76.11 50.16 17.25
CA CYS A 1075 74.91 50.93 16.93
C CYS A 1075 75.30 52.24 16.25
N VAL A 1076 74.65 52.53 15.12
CA VAL A 1076 74.99 53.66 14.24
C VAL A 1076 73.96 54.79 14.28
N ASN A 1077 74.45 56.03 14.15
CA ASN A 1077 73.64 57.23 13.98
C ASN A 1077 74.44 58.31 13.21
N SER A 1078 73.82 59.42 12.79
CA SER A 1078 74.46 60.46 11.98
C SER A 1078 73.89 61.85 12.21
N ASP A 1079 74.69 62.88 11.95
CA ASP A 1079 74.30 64.30 12.06
C ASP A 1079 74.99 65.17 10.99
N THR A 1080 74.47 66.38 10.76
CA THR A 1080 74.89 67.32 9.69
C THR A 1080 75.05 68.75 10.21
N ILE A 1081 76.05 69.46 9.70
CA ILE A 1081 76.32 70.88 9.99
C ILE A 1081 76.62 71.66 8.71
N ASP A 1082 76.11 72.88 8.59
CA ASP A 1082 76.41 73.79 7.48
C ASP A 1082 77.58 74.72 7.80
N VAL A 1083 78.39 75.01 6.79
CA VAL A 1083 79.42 76.05 6.82
C VAL A 1083 79.10 77.10 5.76
N HIS A 1084 78.76 78.32 6.18
CA HIS A 1084 78.46 79.44 5.29
C HIS A 1084 79.73 80.27 5.03
N VAL A 1085 80.11 80.37 3.76
CA VAL A 1085 81.26 81.13 3.28
C VAL A 1085 80.78 82.40 2.59
N PHE A 1086 81.14 83.57 3.13
CA PHE A 1086 80.72 84.88 2.62
C PHE A 1086 81.77 85.50 1.70
N ASP A 1087 81.33 86.18 0.64
CA ASP A 1087 82.21 86.96 -0.23
C ASP A 1087 82.92 88.10 0.52
N LEU A 1088 84.05 88.54 -0.01
CA LEU A 1088 84.69 89.78 0.44
C LEU A 1088 83.94 91.00 -0.14
N PRO A 1089 83.86 92.13 0.58
CA PRO A 1089 83.20 93.32 0.08
C PRO A 1089 83.90 93.89 -1.16
N THR A 1090 83.17 94.64 -1.97
CA THR A 1090 83.72 95.35 -3.14
C THR A 1090 83.65 96.86 -2.91
N VAL A 1091 84.82 97.49 -2.84
CA VAL A 1091 84.94 98.96 -2.84
C VAL A 1091 85.54 99.39 -4.17
N GLU A 1092 84.96 100.44 -4.74
CA GLU A 1092 85.30 101.05 -6.02
C GLU A 1092 85.06 102.55 -5.83
N LEU A 1093 86.13 103.34 -5.84
CA LEU A 1093 86.07 104.79 -5.75
C LEU A 1093 85.64 105.41 -7.08
N GLY A 1094 85.82 104.67 -8.19
CA GLY A 1094 85.57 105.06 -9.57
C GLY A 1094 86.83 104.98 -10.42
N ALA A 1095 86.68 104.58 -11.69
CA ALA A 1095 87.73 104.73 -12.70
C ALA A 1095 88.23 106.19 -12.73
N ASP A 1096 89.54 106.41 -12.93
CA ASP A 1096 90.21 107.73 -12.96
C ASP A 1096 89.33 108.80 -13.62
N THR A 1097 88.63 109.56 -12.77
CA THR A 1097 87.25 109.95 -13.07
C THR A 1097 87.12 111.25 -13.78
N SER A 1098 86.05 111.99 -13.46
CA SER A 1098 85.40 112.83 -14.42
C SER A 1098 84.60 114.08 -13.89
N ILE A 1099 85.24 115.15 -13.32
CA ILE A 1099 84.61 116.51 -13.00
C ILE A 1099 85.27 117.81 -13.58
N CYS A 1100 84.53 118.95 -13.65
CA CYS A 1100 84.99 120.28 -14.13
C CYS A 1100 85.68 121.16 -13.05
N HIS A 1101 86.42 122.20 -13.45
CA HIS A 1101 87.23 123.04 -12.53
C HIS A 1101 86.42 123.81 -11.46
N THR A 1102 85.16 124.13 -11.72
CA THR A 1102 84.24 124.76 -10.75
C THR A 1102 83.76 123.80 -9.67
N ASP A 1103 83.95 122.50 -9.86
CA ASP A 1103 83.22 121.46 -9.17
C ASP A 1103 84.06 120.92 -8.00
N GLN A 1104 83.39 120.61 -6.89
CA GLN A 1104 83.98 119.77 -5.84
C GLN A 1104 83.63 118.32 -6.15
N LEU A 1105 84.60 117.40 -6.11
CA LEU A 1105 84.34 115.97 -6.19
C LEU A 1105 84.46 115.35 -4.80
N THR A 1106 83.33 114.92 -4.25
CA THR A 1106 83.31 114.04 -3.09
C THR A 1106 83.51 112.59 -3.54
N LEU A 1107 84.71 112.06 -3.30
CA LEU A 1107 84.96 110.62 -3.37
C LEU A 1107 84.15 109.94 -2.27
N SER A 1108 83.53 108.80 -2.58
CA SER A 1108 82.79 107.98 -1.62
C SER A 1108 83.30 106.57 -1.67
N ALA A 1109 83.64 106.01 -0.51
CA ALA A 1109 84.01 104.61 -0.36
C ALA A 1109 82.78 103.69 -0.28
N GLY A 1110 81.57 104.19 -0.53
CA GLY A 1110 80.32 103.46 -0.33
C GLY A 1110 79.86 103.44 1.13
N ASN A 1111 79.01 102.48 1.48
CA ASN A 1111 78.47 102.28 2.82
C ASN A 1111 78.97 100.97 3.44
N PHE A 1112 80.05 101.07 4.19
CA PHE A 1112 80.69 99.99 4.95
C PHE A 1112 80.69 100.28 6.46
N ALA A 1113 80.99 99.28 7.27
CA ALA A 1113 80.99 99.38 8.73
C ALA A 1113 82.17 100.24 9.25
N GLN A 1114 83.32 100.15 8.58
CA GLN A 1114 84.53 100.91 8.90
C GLN A 1114 85.30 101.29 7.63
N TYR A 1115 86.05 102.40 7.70
CA TYR A 1115 86.86 102.95 6.62
C TYR A 1115 88.23 103.39 7.16
N SER A 1116 89.27 103.24 6.35
CA SER A 1116 90.62 103.75 6.63
C SER A 1116 91.24 104.28 5.34
N TRP A 1117 91.32 105.61 5.21
CA TRP A 1117 91.90 106.25 4.03
C TRP A 1117 93.40 106.47 4.18
N SER A 1118 94.09 106.43 3.04
CA SER A 1118 95.51 106.79 2.85
C SER A 1118 95.96 108.13 3.47
N ASN A 1119 95.06 109.09 3.66
CA ASN A 1119 95.34 110.38 4.32
C ASN A 1119 95.05 110.39 5.84
N GLY A 1120 94.67 109.26 6.43
CA GLY A 1120 94.27 109.12 7.83
C GLY A 1120 92.80 109.41 8.15
N SER A 1121 91.97 109.70 7.13
CA SER A 1121 90.50 109.83 7.33
C SER A 1121 89.86 108.46 7.63
N THR A 1122 88.80 108.47 8.44
CA THR A 1122 87.94 107.31 8.73
C THR A 1122 86.46 107.55 8.34
N SER A 1123 86.19 108.65 7.63
CA SER A 1123 84.87 108.95 7.07
C SER A 1123 84.53 108.04 5.88
N SER A 1124 83.25 107.85 5.56
CA SER A 1124 82.83 107.16 4.33
C SER A 1124 83.14 107.94 3.05
N THR A 1125 83.47 109.24 3.18
CA THR A 1125 83.71 110.16 2.06
C THR A 1125 84.96 111.00 2.26
N LEU A 1126 85.56 111.41 1.14
CA LEU A 1126 86.71 112.31 1.07
C LEU A 1126 86.47 113.35 -0.03
N THR A 1127 86.35 114.63 0.33
CA THR A 1127 86.08 115.70 -0.66
C THR A 1127 87.37 116.30 -1.20
N VAL A 1128 87.49 116.29 -2.52
CA VAL A 1128 88.56 116.89 -3.30
C VAL A 1128 88.01 118.19 -3.92
N ASP A 1129 88.43 119.33 -3.39
CA ASP A 1129 88.02 120.65 -3.90
C ASP A 1129 88.97 121.10 -5.01
N ALA A 1130 88.52 121.03 -6.26
CA ALA A 1130 89.30 121.44 -7.44
C ALA A 1130 89.67 122.94 -7.41
N ASN A 1131 88.97 123.77 -6.63
CA ASN A 1131 89.30 125.20 -6.48
C ASN A 1131 90.53 125.44 -5.58
N GLN A 1132 90.96 124.44 -4.79
CA GLN A 1132 92.15 124.50 -3.93
C GLN A 1132 93.38 123.83 -4.55
N LEU A 1133 93.22 123.18 -5.71
CA LEU A 1133 94.26 122.42 -6.40
C LEU A 1133 94.63 123.11 -7.72
N GLN A 1134 95.85 122.88 -8.20
CA GLN A 1134 96.23 123.28 -9.55
C GLN A 1134 95.99 122.11 -10.51
N ASN A 1135 95.75 122.41 -11.79
CA ASN A 1135 95.57 121.39 -12.83
C ASN A 1135 96.69 120.33 -12.79
N GLY A 1136 96.34 119.12 -12.36
CA GLY A 1136 97.27 118.03 -12.08
C GLY A 1136 96.52 116.81 -11.55
N ALA A 1137 97.23 115.69 -11.41
CA ALA A 1137 96.68 114.43 -10.93
C ALA A 1137 97.04 114.20 -9.45
N TYR A 1138 96.07 113.73 -8.67
CA TYR A 1138 96.18 113.45 -7.23
C TYR A 1138 95.47 112.14 -6.94
N THR A 1139 96.13 111.21 -6.25
CA THR A 1139 95.62 109.84 -5.99
C THR A 1139 95.30 109.65 -4.51
N TYR A 1140 94.17 109.00 -4.23
CA TYR A 1140 93.71 108.66 -2.89
C TYR A 1140 93.26 107.20 -2.85
N ALA A 1141 93.60 106.48 -1.78
CA ALA A 1141 93.19 105.10 -1.53
C ALA A 1141 92.42 104.92 -0.21
N VAL A 1142 91.59 103.87 -0.11
CA VAL A 1142 90.79 103.49 1.08
C VAL A 1142 90.75 101.98 1.31
N THR A 1143 90.79 101.54 2.57
CA THR A 1143 90.43 100.19 3.02
C THR A 1143 89.08 100.23 3.73
N VAL A 1144 88.21 99.23 3.50
CA VAL A 1144 86.88 99.12 4.11
C VAL A 1144 86.64 97.76 4.77
N THR A 1145 85.75 97.74 5.76
CA THR A 1145 85.25 96.53 6.46
C THR A 1145 83.72 96.52 6.42
N ASP A 1146 83.09 95.41 6.05
CA ASP A 1146 81.63 95.29 6.02
C ASP A 1146 81.01 94.91 7.39
N ASN A 1147 79.68 94.74 7.42
CA ASN A 1147 78.93 94.37 8.62
C ASN A 1147 79.10 92.88 9.03
N LEU A 1148 79.76 92.06 8.20
CA LEU A 1148 80.06 90.64 8.47
C LEU A 1148 81.51 90.45 8.94
N GLY A 1149 82.34 91.49 8.84
CA GLY A 1149 83.75 91.49 9.26
C GLY A 1149 84.75 91.19 8.14
N CYS A 1150 84.28 91.06 6.89
CA CYS A 1150 85.15 90.86 5.72
C CYS A 1150 85.68 92.23 5.20
N THR A 1151 86.81 92.26 4.49
CA THR A 1151 87.56 93.52 4.18
C THR A 1151 88.07 93.63 2.74
N ALA A 1152 88.23 94.87 2.22
CA ALA A 1152 88.70 95.19 0.85
C ALA A 1152 89.37 96.58 0.74
N THR A 1153 89.96 96.97 -0.43
CA THR A 1153 90.75 98.23 -0.61
C THR A 1153 90.83 98.71 -2.09
N ASP A 1154 90.85 100.04 -2.37
CA ASP A 1154 90.85 100.67 -3.75
C ASP A 1154 91.39 102.16 -3.86
N GLN A 1155 91.58 102.79 -5.08
CA GLN A 1155 92.20 104.14 -5.39
C GLN A 1155 91.84 104.91 -6.76
N ILE A 1156 91.93 106.30 -6.94
CA ILE A 1156 91.31 107.17 -8.10
C ILE A 1156 91.85 108.64 -8.59
N THR A 1157 91.38 109.26 -9.79
CA THR A 1157 91.52 110.68 -10.52
C THR A 1157 90.25 111.51 -11.26
N ILE A 1158 90.22 112.35 -12.42
CA ILE A 1158 89.18 113.52 -12.89
C ILE A 1158 88.82 113.97 -14.49
N THR A 1159 87.68 114.73 -14.97
CA THR A 1159 86.77 114.84 -16.35
C THR A 1159 85.05 114.92 -16.61
N ILE A 1160 84.05 114.12 -17.30
CA ILE A 1160 82.40 114.13 -17.42
C ILE A 1160 81.35 113.01 -18.21
N VAL A 1161 79.90 112.81 -18.11
CA VAL A 1161 78.62 112.30 -19.05
C VAL A 1161 77.10 111.56 -18.65
N THR A 1162 75.97 111.22 -19.50
CA THR A 1162 74.40 110.70 -19.25
C THR A 1162 73.28 109.95 -20.32
N CYS A 1163 71.94 109.40 -20.09
CA CYS A 1163 70.82 108.66 -21.05
C CYS A 1163 69.12 108.41 -20.82
N ASN A 1164 68.15 107.61 -21.57
CA ASN A 1164 66.49 107.45 -21.57
C ASN A 1164 65.48 106.19 -22.21
N GLU A 1165 64.02 106.12 -22.34
CA GLU A 1165 62.89 104.92 -22.55
C GLU A 1165 61.40 104.89 -23.44
N ILE A 1166 60.32 103.89 -23.49
CA ILE A 1166 59.04 103.58 -24.48
C ILE A 1166 57.42 103.00 -24.19
N ASN A 1167 56.59 102.06 -24.95
CA ASN A 1167 54.97 101.90 -25.22
C ASN A 1167 53.99 100.50 -25.50
N ASP A 1168 52.57 100.39 -25.84
CA ASP A 1168 51.43 99.20 -25.92
C ASP A 1168 50.04 99.11 -26.93
N PHE A 1169 49.07 98.03 -27.11
CA PHE A 1169 47.57 97.89 -27.75
C PHE A 1169 46.56 96.50 -27.85
N GLY A 1170 45.22 96.36 -28.43
CA GLY A 1170 44.12 95.17 -28.46
C GLY A 1170 42.73 94.95 -29.41
N THR A 1171 41.70 93.92 -29.32
CA THR A 1171 40.52 93.44 -30.36
C THR A 1171 39.11 92.51 -30.16
N ASN A 1172 37.96 92.48 -31.02
CA ASN A 1172 36.73 91.58 -31.58
C ASN A 1172 35.24 91.09 -31.10
N GLN A 1173 34.56 91.45 -29.99
CA GLN A 1173 33.05 91.62 -29.95
C GLN A 1173 32.65 92.43 -28.70
N ILE A 1174 33.43 92.26 -27.63
CA ILE A 1174 33.57 93.22 -26.54
C ILE A 1174 34.95 93.90 -26.67
N MET A 1175 35.04 95.20 -26.42
CA MET A 1175 36.29 95.97 -26.38
C MET A 1175 36.71 96.34 -24.95
N LEU A 1176 38.02 96.50 -24.70
CA LEU A 1176 38.61 96.94 -23.43
C LEU A 1176 39.72 97.97 -23.68
N TYR A 1177 39.75 99.06 -22.92
CA TYR A 1177 40.80 100.09 -22.90
C TYR A 1177 40.67 101.00 -21.66
N PRO A 1178 41.71 101.78 -21.26
CA PRO A 1178 43.09 101.79 -21.77
C PRO A 1178 43.90 100.55 -21.31
N ASN A 1179 45.04 100.30 -21.94
CA ASN A 1179 45.96 99.22 -21.59
C ASN A 1179 47.42 99.70 -21.73
N PRO A 1180 48.27 99.57 -20.69
CA PRO A 1180 47.94 99.20 -19.32
C PRO A 1180 47.01 100.22 -18.65
N ALA A 1181 45.97 99.76 -17.98
CA ALA A 1181 45.10 100.60 -17.15
C ALA A 1181 45.78 100.94 -15.82
N THR A 1182 45.42 102.06 -15.19
CA THR A 1182 45.89 102.41 -13.84
C THR A 1182 44.76 102.68 -12.84
N VAL A 1183 43.51 102.87 -13.29
CA VAL A 1183 42.37 103.26 -12.44
C VAL A 1183 41.03 102.65 -12.88
N GLU A 1184 40.73 102.64 -14.19
CA GLU A 1184 39.41 102.28 -14.72
C GLU A 1184 39.52 101.38 -15.96
N VAL A 1185 38.49 100.58 -16.25
CA VAL A 1185 38.36 99.86 -17.53
C VAL A 1185 36.91 99.89 -18.04
N PHE A 1186 36.75 99.90 -19.36
CA PHE A 1186 35.47 100.03 -20.06
C PHE A 1186 35.15 98.75 -20.83
N PHE A 1187 33.88 98.36 -20.87
CA PHE A 1187 33.33 97.26 -21.68
C PHE A 1187 32.16 97.76 -22.52
N ASP A 1188 32.13 97.39 -23.80
CA ASP A 1188 31.09 97.79 -24.76
C ASP A 1188 30.73 96.61 -25.66
N GLY A 1189 29.44 96.37 -25.95
CA GLY A 1189 28.94 95.27 -26.80
C GLY A 1189 28.14 94.14 -26.11
N LEU A 1190 27.37 94.44 -25.06
CA LEU A 1190 26.66 93.45 -24.22
C LEU A 1190 25.20 93.17 -24.62
N THR A 1191 24.66 92.01 -24.22
CA THR A 1191 23.27 91.57 -24.50
C THR A 1191 22.34 91.76 -23.31
N LEU A 1192 21.10 92.19 -23.55
CA LEU A 1192 20.08 92.42 -22.51
C LEU A 1192 19.59 91.11 -21.86
N HIS A 1193 19.29 91.16 -20.56
CA HIS A 1193 18.91 90.03 -19.69
C HIS A 1193 19.95 88.88 -19.63
N SER A 1194 21.22 89.19 -19.94
CA SER A 1194 22.35 88.29 -19.73
C SER A 1194 22.94 88.43 -18.33
N THR A 1195 23.83 87.50 -17.95
CA THR A 1195 24.63 87.57 -16.72
C THR A 1195 26.10 87.82 -17.08
N ILE A 1196 26.80 88.73 -16.39
CA ILE A 1196 28.26 88.90 -16.47
C ILE A 1196 28.94 88.47 -15.16
N ILE A 1197 30.14 87.90 -15.29
CA ILE A 1197 31.02 87.48 -14.19
C ILE A 1197 32.47 87.86 -14.55
N ILE A 1198 33.14 88.69 -13.74
CA ILE A 1198 34.58 88.96 -13.82
C ILE A 1198 35.29 88.23 -12.69
N MET A 1199 36.43 87.62 -13.01
CA MET A 1199 37.29 86.88 -12.12
C MET A 1199 38.72 87.44 -12.16
N SER A 1200 39.43 87.42 -11.04
CA SER A 1200 40.89 87.44 -11.05
C SER A 1200 41.44 86.10 -11.58
N GLU A 1201 42.75 86.03 -11.82
CA GLU A 1201 43.44 84.83 -12.35
C GLU A 1201 43.24 83.56 -11.50
N ASP A 1202 42.97 83.73 -10.19
CA ASP A 1202 42.59 82.66 -9.25
C ASP A 1202 41.16 82.12 -9.44
N GLY A 1203 40.41 82.62 -10.43
CA GLY A 1203 39.01 82.25 -10.68
C GLY A 1203 38.02 82.85 -9.67
N LYS A 1204 38.49 83.67 -8.72
CA LYS A 1204 37.62 84.33 -7.74
C LYS A 1204 36.80 85.42 -8.42
N VAL A 1205 35.49 85.32 -8.32
CA VAL A 1205 34.57 86.35 -8.82
C VAL A 1205 34.79 87.67 -8.09
N VAL A 1206 35.31 88.68 -8.79
CA VAL A 1206 35.51 90.05 -8.30
C VAL A 1206 34.34 90.98 -8.66
N TYR A 1207 33.52 90.60 -9.66
CA TYR A 1207 32.31 91.31 -10.04
C TYR A 1207 31.29 90.35 -10.68
N GLN A 1208 30.01 90.46 -10.34
CA GLN A 1208 28.94 89.71 -11.01
C GLN A 1208 27.64 90.52 -11.05
N ASN A 1209 26.94 90.47 -12.18
CA ASN A 1209 25.60 91.01 -12.36
C ASN A 1209 24.75 90.01 -13.14
N ASN A 1210 23.58 89.62 -12.60
CA ASN A 1210 22.75 88.54 -13.13
C ASN A 1210 21.65 88.99 -14.10
N ASN A 1211 21.37 90.29 -14.23
CA ASN A 1211 20.39 90.82 -15.17
C ASN A 1211 20.92 92.13 -15.79
N ILE A 1212 21.66 91.99 -16.90
CA ILE A 1212 22.23 93.13 -17.64
C ILE A 1212 21.11 93.86 -18.39
N GLU A 1213 20.79 95.09 -17.99
CA GLU A 1213 19.76 95.94 -18.61
C GLU A 1213 20.33 97.02 -19.57
N THR A 1214 21.60 96.87 -19.98
CA THR A 1214 22.33 97.82 -20.85
C THR A 1214 23.31 97.09 -21.78
N THR A 1215 23.63 97.66 -22.94
CA THR A 1215 24.60 97.10 -23.91
C THR A 1215 26.05 97.53 -23.65
N ALA A 1216 26.33 98.34 -22.63
CA ALA A 1216 27.68 98.78 -22.26
C ALA A 1216 27.83 98.92 -20.73
N LEU A 1217 29.05 98.74 -20.22
CA LEU A 1217 29.36 98.68 -18.79
C LEU A 1217 30.76 99.25 -18.49
N LYS A 1218 30.83 100.25 -17.61
CA LYS A 1218 32.09 100.76 -17.04
C LYS A 1218 32.34 100.14 -15.67
N ILE A 1219 33.59 99.80 -15.37
CA ILE A 1219 33.98 99.24 -14.06
C ILE A 1219 35.18 100.01 -13.50
N ASP A 1220 35.07 100.45 -12.24
CA ASP A 1220 36.17 100.99 -11.44
C ASP A 1220 37.05 99.84 -10.94
N ILE A 1221 38.35 99.93 -11.22
CA ILE A 1221 39.36 98.92 -10.88
C ILE A 1221 40.50 99.55 -10.04
N SER A 1222 40.28 100.73 -9.47
CA SER A 1222 41.28 101.47 -8.68
C SER A 1222 41.68 100.71 -7.40
N GLN A 1223 40.74 99.93 -6.86
CA GLN A 1223 40.94 99.05 -5.72
C GLN A 1223 41.35 97.62 -6.13
N TRP A 1224 41.54 97.36 -7.43
CA TRP A 1224 42.04 96.09 -7.93
C TRP A 1224 43.57 96.15 -8.03
N SER A 1225 44.24 95.09 -7.62
CA SER A 1225 45.69 94.96 -7.62
C SER A 1225 46.28 94.99 -9.04
N SER A 1226 47.48 95.55 -9.19
CA SER A 1226 48.24 95.49 -10.44
C SER A 1226 48.50 94.04 -10.85
N GLY A 1227 48.17 93.71 -12.10
CA GLY A 1227 47.99 92.32 -12.54
C GLY A 1227 47.03 92.19 -13.73
N ILE A 1228 46.49 90.97 -13.94
CA ILE A 1228 45.71 90.57 -15.11
C ILE A 1228 44.35 89.98 -14.68
N TYR A 1229 43.28 90.30 -15.40
CA TYR A 1229 41.88 89.97 -15.04
C TYR A 1229 41.08 89.33 -16.18
N PHE A 1230 40.09 88.48 -15.87
CA PHE A 1230 39.35 87.64 -16.84
C PHE A 1230 37.82 87.81 -16.75
N VAL A 1231 37.09 87.82 -17.88
CA VAL A 1231 35.66 88.20 -17.95
C VAL A 1231 34.81 87.17 -18.70
N LYS A 1232 33.62 86.80 -18.20
CA LYS A 1232 32.71 85.75 -18.73
C LYS A 1232 31.22 86.18 -18.73
N SER A 1233 30.39 85.57 -19.59
CA SER A 1233 28.93 85.83 -19.69
C SER A 1233 28.07 84.55 -19.85
N ILE A 1234 26.76 84.63 -19.57
CA ILE A 1234 25.76 83.52 -19.58
C ILE A 1234 24.39 84.00 -20.14
N ASN A 1235 23.63 83.08 -20.77
CA ASN A 1235 22.42 83.20 -21.63
C ASN A 1235 22.68 83.24 -23.15
N GLU A 1236 23.96 83.29 -23.55
CA GLU A 1236 24.52 82.99 -24.87
C GLU A 1236 25.63 81.90 -24.67
N PRO A 1237 26.19 81.24 -25.70
CA PRO A 1237 27.24 80.24 -25.50
C PRO A 1237 28.52 80.89 -24.93
N MET A 1238 29.04 80.32 -23.83
CA MET A 1238 30.07 80.95 -22.96
C MET A 1238 31.40 81.28 -23.69
N GLN A 1239 31.92 82.49 -23.45
CA GLN A 1239 33.23 83.00 -23.92
C GLN A 1239 33.98 83.81 -22.82
N THR A 1240 35.25 84.19 -23.05
CA THR A 1240 36.14 84.84 -22.06
C THR A 1240 37.07 85.96 -22.62
N TYR A 1241 37.39 87.03 -21.86
CA TYR A 1241 38.23 88.20 -22.25
C TYR A 1241 39.27 88.65 -21.18
N THR A 1242 40.24 89.57 -21.48
CA THR A 1242 41.41 89.94 -20.61
C THR A 1242 41.95 91.40 -20.73
N PHE A 1243 42.59 91.98 -19.69
CA PHE A 1243 43.38 93.26 -19.71
C PHE A 1243 44.50 93.34 -18.61
N ILE A 1244 45.39 94.36 -18.64
CA ILE A 1244 46.46 94.63 -17.63
C ILE A 1244 46.17 95.90 -16.78
N LYS A 1245 46.42 95.81 -15.46
CA LYS A 1245 46.55 96.94 -14.52
C LYS A 1245 48.03 97.18 -14.15
N ARG A 1246 48.55 98.39 -14.40
CA ARG A 1246 49.79 98.94 -13.78
C ARG A 1246 49.45 99.54 -12.42
#